data_AF-A0A5N8WGB3-F1
#
_entry.id   AF-A0A5N8WGB3-F1
#
_cell.length_a   1.000
_cell.length_b   1.000
_cell.length_c   1.000
_cell.angle_alpha   90.00
_cell.angle_beta   90.00
_cell.angle_gamma   90.00
#
_symmetry.space_group_name_H-M   'P 1'
#
loop_
_entity.id
_entity.type
_entity.pdbx_description
1 polymer ?
#
loop_
_entity_poly.entity_id
_entity_poly.type
_entity_poly.pdbx_seq_one_letter_code
_entity_poly.pdbx_strand_id
1 'polypeptide(L)'
;MSAPEAEASARAAAGAAGPTPEQPGTGGPGGPDDARPDGTGTGTGDGDGEPEERDQPQNAWSARRDLVDHSPRTMNVGARTRFSGGLLGGDQHGGISGGNFSGDVFLGSKTEVYQFAFPGFATSASVSGEVPRTTLEHLATHFVADEEVMSRLLDRLRRERVLVLSGGRFTGRRTAALMLLHRLGASPVRTLDRDTGPSALAEQFPADNPSGDTGDASGSGHASGSGSSGSSGDAGSPAGPAGNATRGYVLCDLTPRRDNPLREHHVLATRDRLTAQNSYLVITVGPTAVLEDIPVAEWQPPAPTDVLTARLRTGTDAETAAKLLDLPTVTDFLDRGPQLREIDRFTRLLSRYAAGEVAEDAVARFSLGSLENQVQEWFEEDETSIHLRDKAFLVALAAFDGGPYALTAELSDLLYRFLQETENPARVPEVPVFGTHLGKRLQLARARPYLEDEHTEWGPVTQHKAAFRDDRAPFVLLREVWTGHPSARPALISWLRRLADDGRPLVRTRAASTVAVLARADLPSAMALVIEPWATSKPFRQRLVAVNALTLAHLIDTPNVPRILDAWCEGDDPRRRWVAVRAYGLIGPERPVQALAALRGAVRRLYADDPDDLDGEMARELAETVGLLLISPASEQVLTELRAHIEDDRAVRDLTLGGFVGACRRTEDDERYGTPMVLGWYARSATERKDTAHGIRALWRASLTDPRTTRHALDVLREWVLIADRSTTTEWALASLLPTLVTTHDDHQRLSHLLRTMPGEDGAPPPPVAARLLTTLPPR
;
A
#
# COMPACT_ATOMS: atom_id res chain seq x y z
N MET A 1 -50.82 9.77 -11.38
CA MET A 1 -51.54 9.25 -10.19
C MET A 1 -50.55 8.40 -9.41
N SER A 2 -50.24 8.62 -8.14
CA SER A 2 -50.31 9.76 -7.23
C SER A 2 -49.27 9.43 -6.15
N ALA A 3 -48.42 10.38 -5.81
CA ALA A 3 -47.67 10.37 -4.56
C ALA A 3 -48.62 10.77 -3.40
N PRO A 4 -48.16 10.67 -2.15
CA PRO A 4 -48.57 11.64 -1.14
C PRO A 4 -47.39 12.38 -0.50
N GLU A 5 -47.55 13.70 -0.45
CA GLU A 5 -47.03 14.70 0.50
C GLU A 5 -47.50 14.35 1.94
N ALA A 6 -47.15 14.97 3.06
CA ALA A 6 -46.55 16.25 3.47
C ALA A 6 -45.96 15.99 4.91
N GLU A 7 -45.26 16.85 5.65
CA GLU A 7 -45.49 18.27 5.89
C GLU A 7 -44.34 18.82 6.75
N ALA A 8 -43.85 20.01 6.42
CA ALA A 8 -42.95 20.83 7.22
C ALA A 8 -43.73 22.04 7.74
N SER A 9 -43.43 22.51 8.95
CA SER A 9 -43.91 23.81 9.44
C SER A 9 -42.77 24.60 10.07
N ALA A 10 -42.73 25.88 9.72
CA ALA A 10 -41.63 26.82 9.86
C ALA A 10 -41.97 27.99 10.79
N ARG A 11 -40.94 28.67 11.32
CA ARG A 11 -40.76 30.14 11.53
C ARG A 11 -39.77 30.36 12.71
N ALA A 12 -38.60 31.00 12.60
CA ALA A 12 -38.15 32.27 12.01
C ALA A 12 -38.44 33.53 12.86
N ALA A 13 -37.38 34.12 13.44
CA ALA A 13 -37.09 35.56 13.65
C ALA A 13 -35.71 35.65 14.37
N ALA A 14 -34.57 36.07 13.80
CA ALA A 14 -34.14 37.30 13.09
C ALA A 14 -33.79 38.50 14.00
N GLY A 15 -32.52 38.96 13.91
CA GLY A 15 -32.00 40.26 14.38
C GLY A 15 -30.82 40.13 15.38
N ALA A 16 -29.54 40.08 15.01
CA ALA A 16 -28.64 41.03 14.32
C ALA A 16 -27.94 42.07 15.25
N ALA A 17 -26.61 42.13 15.06
CA ALA A 17 -25.62 43.18 15.41
C ALA A 17 -24.94 43.19 16.81
N GLY A 18 -23.62 42.95 16.80
CA GLY A 18 -22.67 43.35 17.86
C GLY A 18 -22.37 44.87 17.82
N PRO A 19 -21.46 45.42 18.67
CA PRO A 19 -20.05 44.98 18.75
C PRO A 19 -19.39 45.02 20.16
N THR A 20 -18.19 44.41 20.27
CA THR A 20 -17.14 44.58 21.31
C THR A 20 -16.43 45.94 21.18
N PRO A 21 -15.41 46.35 21.98
CA PRO A 21 -14.85 45.86 23.26
C PRO A 21 -14.50 46.97 24.29
N GLU A 22 -14.17 46.63 25.55
CA GLU A 22 -13.18 47.38 26.38
C GLU A 22 -12.82 46.64 27.70
N GLN A 23 -11.51 46.49 27.95
CA GLN A 23 -10.82 46.25 29.23
C GLN A 23 -10.08 47.56 29.61
N PRO A 24 -9.32 47.75 30.73
CA PRO A 24 -9.04 46.93 31.93
C PRO A 24 -8.99 47.70 33.29
N GLY A 25 -8.66 47.00 34.39
CA GLY A 25 -8.00 47.55 35.60
C GLY A 25 -8.92 47.75 36.81
N THR A 26 -8.54 47.56 38.08
CA THR A 26 -7.25 47.44 38.78
C THR A 26 -7.53 47.06 40.26
N GLY A 27 -6.55 46.41 40.93
CA GLY A 27 -6.29 46.66 42.36
C GLY A 27 -6.56 45.52 43.37
N GLY A 28 -5.49 44.84 43.81
CA GLY A 28 -5.38 44.35 45.21
C GLY A 28 -5.04 45.51 46.17
N PRO A 29 -4.65 45.32 47.46
CA PRO A 29 -4.06 44.11 48.09
C PRO A 29 -4.46 43.83 49.58
N GLY A 30 -3.88 42.79 50.21
CA GLY A 30 -3.62 42.73 51.68
C GLY A 30 -4.03 41.45 52.43
N GLY A 31 -3.05 40.67 52.94
CA GLY A 31 -3.21 39.49 53.85
C GLY A 31 -3.36 39.88 55.35
N PRO A 32 -3.02 39.05 56.37
CA PRO A 32 -2.42 37.68 56.39
C PRO A 32 -3.04 36.66 57.42
N ASP A 33 -2.41 35.48 57.52
CA ASP A 33 -2.38 34.44 58.60
C ASP A 33 -3.67 33.75 59.10
N ASP A 34 -3.71 32.40 59.03
CA ASP A 34 -3.42 31.54 60.20
C ASP A 34 -3.51 30.01 59.92
N ALA A 35 -2.94 29.24 60.85
CA ALA A 35 -2.45 27.86 60.80
C ALA A 35 -3.45 26.70 60.59
N ARG A 36 -2.91 25.55 60.12
CA ARG A 36 -3.49 24.18 60.12
C ARG A 36 -3.76 23.66 61.56
N PRO A 37 -4.69 22.70 61.78
CA PRO A 37 -4.33 21.27 61.71
C PRO A 37 -5.44 20.31 61.20
N ASP A 38 -5.00 19.08 60.92
CA ASP A 38 -5.74 17.92 60.41
C ASP A 38 -7.05 17.58 61.13
N GLY A 39 -8.02 17.06 60.37
CA GLY A 39 -9.25 16.48 60.89
C GLY A 39 -10.13 15.87 59.80
N THR A 40 -10.15 14.54 59.76
CA THR A 40 -11.00 13.62 58.98
C THR A 40 -12.49 14.00 58.91
N GLY A 41 -13.09 13.90 57.71
CA GLY A 41 -14.56 13.80 57.57
C GLY A 41 -15.12 14.18 56.19
N THR A 42 -15.31 13.17 55.33
CA THR A 42 -16.38 13.02 54.32
C THR A 42 -16.99 14.27 53.66
N GLY A 43 -16.72 14.43 52.36
CA GLY A 43 -17.48 15.29 51.43
C GLY A 43 -17.57 14.63 50.06
N THR A 44 -18.80 14.28 49.69
CA THR A 44 -19.31 13.77 48.42
C THR A 44 -18.96 14.62 47.20
N GLY A 45 -18.55 13.95 46.12
CA GLY A 45 -19.04 14.10 44.73
C GLY A 45 -18.95 15.46 44.02
N ASP A 46 -18.09 15.50 42.99
CA ASP A 46 -18.26 16.05 41.62
C ASP A 46 -16.87 16.51 41.12
N GLY A 47 -16.36 16.16 39.94
CA GLY A 47 -16.86 15.43 38.79
C GLY A 47 -15.73 15.36 37.74
N ASP A 48 -15.86 14.42 36.81
CA ASP A 48 -15.25 14.39 35.48
C ASP A 48 -13.73 14.18 35.37
N GLY A 49 -13.28 12.99 35.78
CA GLY A 49 -12.24 12.28 35.03
C GLY A 49 -12.93 11.22 34.16
N GLU A 50 -12.93 11.38 32.84
CA GLU A 50 -13.23 10.26 31.93
C GLU A 50 -12.42 9.04 32.41
N PRO A 51 -13.00 7.82 32.47
CA PRO A 51 -12.22 6.65 32.84
C PRO A 51 -11.11 6.50 31.79
N GLU A 52 -9.86 6.77 32.18
CA GLU A 52 -8.70 6.42 31.36
C GLU A 52 -8.87 4.96 30.95
N GLU A 53 -9.14 4.76 29.66
CA GLU A 53 -9.35 3.45 29.05
C GLU A 53 -8.08 2.64 29.36
N ARG A 54 -8.16 1.74 30.36
CA ARG A 54 -7.00 0.94 30.79
C ARG A 54 -6.45 0.25 29.55
N ASP A 55 -5.24 0.60 29.15
CA ASP A 55 -4.57 0.02 27.98
C ASP A 55 -4.28 -1.45 28.26
N GLN A 56 -5.22 -2.31 27.88
CA GLN A 56 -5.14 -3.76 27.99
C GLN A 56 -4.70 -4.38 26.66
N PRO A 57 -3.96 -5.50 26.69
CA PRO A 57 -3.60 -6.20 25.47
C PRO A 57 -4.85 -6.67 24.73
N GLN A 58 -4.91 -6.38 23.43
CA GLN A 58 -5.92 -6.95 22.54
C GLN A 58 -5.81 -8.49 22.55
N ASN A 59 -6.94 -9.19 22.52
CA ASN A 59 -6.97 -10.66 22.51
C ASN A 59 -6.23 -11.25 21.28
N ALA A 60 -5.49 -12.35 21.46
CA ALA A 60 -4.68 -13.01 20.42
C ALA A 60 -5.42 -13.38 19.15
N TRP A 61 -6.67 -13.78 19.30
CA TRP A 61 -7.51 -14.18 18.18
C TRP A 61 -7.97 -13.00 17.36
N SER A 62 -8.45 -11.95 18.02
CA SER A 62 -8.81 -10.70 17.35
C SER A 62 -7.62 -10.07 16.63
N ALA A 63 -6.43 -10.06 17.27
CA ALA A 63 -5.24 -9.54 16.63
C ALA A 63 -4.78 -10.36 15.42
N ARG A 64 -4.87 -11.70 15.49
CA ARG A 64 -4.60 -12.59 14.35
C ARG A 64 -5.59 -12.35 13.22
N ARG A 65 -6.87 -12.16 13.53
CA ARG A 65 -7.91 -11.84 12.56
C ARG A 65 -7.62 -10.52 11.86
N ASP A 66 -7.38 -9.45 12.62
CA ASP A 66 -7.01 -8.13 12.08
C ASP A 66 -5.78 -8.22 11.16
N LEU A 67 -4.77 -9.01 11.54
CA LEU A 67 -3.57 -9.25 10.73
C LEU A 67 -3.92 -9.96 9.39
N VAL A 68 -4.76 -10.98 9.41
CA VAL A 68 -5.22 -11.69 8.20
C VAL A 68 -6.07 -10.78 7.32
N ASP A 69 -6.96 -10.00 7.92
CA ASP A 69 -7.92 -9.16 7.20
C ASP A 69 -7.26 -7.96 6.53
N HIS A 70 -6.26 -7.36 7.17
CA HIS A 70 -5.66 -6.10 6.71
C HIS A 70 -4.23 -6.21 6.18
N SER A 71 -3.60 -7.38 6.21
CA SER A 71 -2.28 -7.56 5.58
C SER A 71 -2.34 -7.36 4.05
N PRO A 72 -1.26 -6.85 3.42
CA PRO A 72 -1.19 -6.76 1.97
C PRO A 72 -1.33 -8.13 1.32
N ARG A 73 -2.04 -8.19 0.18
CA ARG A 73 -2.23 -9.43 -0.59
C ARG A 73 -0.92 -10.10 -1.00
N THR A 74 0.11 -9.31 -1.22
CA THR A 74 1.45 -9.76 -1.62
C THR A 74 2.20 -10.48 -0.51
N MET A 75 1.75 -10.41 0.74
CA MET A 75 2.39 -11.08 1.90
C MET A 75 1.79 -12.45 2.24
N ASN A 76 0.80 -12.93 1.47
CA ASN A 76 0.25 -14.30 1.56
C ASN A 76 -0.16 -14.78 2.97
N VAL A 77 -0.80 -13.92 3.77
CA VAL A 77 -1.26 -14.29 5.13
C VAL A 77 -2.61 -15.02 5.08
N GLY A 78 -2.71 -16.19 5.74
CA GLY A 78 -3.98 -16.93 5.92
C GLY A 78 -4.51 -17.64 4.67
N ALA A 79 -5.83 -17.78 4.54
CA ALA A 79 -6.49 -18.42 3.37
C ALA A 79 -6.32 -17.64 2.05
N ARG A 80 -5.68 -16.46 2.12
CA ARG A 80 -5.31 -15.61 0.97
C ARG A 80 -3.97 -16.00 0.35
N THR A 81 -3.38 -17.13 0.77
CA THR A 81 -2.29 -17.82 0.07
C THR A 81 -2.73 -18.20 -1.34
N ARG A 82 -2.67 -17.23 -2.27
CA ARG A 82 -2.68 -17.61 -3.68
C ARG A 82 -1.41 -18.41 -3.90
N PHE A 83 -1.59 -19.62 -4.42
CA PHE A 83 -0.57 -20.36 -5.15
C PHE A 83 -0.25 -19.56 -6.43
N SER A 84 0.31 -18.36 -6.26
CA SER A 84 0.82 -17.52 -7.33
C SER A 84 2.23 -18.00 -7.59
N GLY A 85 2.38 -18.89 -8.58
CA GLY A 85 3.66 -19.41 -9.06
C GLY A 85 4.52 -18.36 -9.76
N GLY A 86 4.63 -17.15 -9.19
CA GLY A 86 5.53 -16.11 -9.64
C GLY A 86 6.74 -16.04 -8.71
N LEU A 87 7.78 -16.81 -9.03
CA LEU A 87 9.24 -16.58 -8.86
C LEU A 87 9.77 -15.50 -7.89
N LEU A 88 9.11 -15.26 -6.76
CA LEU A 88 9.59 -14.40 -5.66
C LEU A 88 10.24 -15.20 -4.54
N GLY A 89 10.23 -16.54 -4.62
CA GLY A 89 10.72 -17.47 -3.59
C GLY A 89 11.77 -18.48 -4.06
N GLY A 90 12.44 -18.26 -5.20
CA GLY A 90 13.55 -19.12 -5.65
C GLY A 90 14.82 -18.28 -5.85
N ASP A 91 15.83 -18.52 -5.02
CA ASP A 91 17.21 -18.05 -5.15
C ASP A 91 17.43 -16.62 -5.67
N GLN A 92 17.36 -15.65 -4.75
CA GLN A 92 18.22 -14.46 -4.83
C GLN A 92 18.97 -14.25 -3.52
N HIS A 93 19.59 -15.32 -3.01
CA HIS A 93 20.84 -15.19 -2.25
C HIS A 93 21.93 -14.70 -3.21
N GLY A 94 21.83 -13.44 -3.60
CA GLY A 94 22.81 -12.70 -4.38
C GLY A 94 23.24 -11.49 -3.58
N GLY A 95 23.71 -11.74 -2.35
CA GLY A 95 24.58 -10.79 -1.69
C GLY A 95 25.70 -10.43 -2.66
N ILE A 96 25.84 -9.14 -2.89
CA ILE A 96 26.98 -8.50 -3.56
C ILE A 96 28.25 -8.98 -2.84
N SER A 97 28.84 -10.05 -3.35
CA SER A 97 30.09 -10.63 -2.85
C SER A 97 30.82 -11.27 -4.02
N GLY A 98 31.83 -10.56 -4.51
CA GLY A 98 32.98 -11.13 -5.21
C GLY A 98 32.70 -11.96 -6.48
N GLY A 99 32.26 -11.32 -7.55
CA GLY A 99 32.30 -11.89 -8.90
C GLY A 99 32.79 -10.84 -9.90
N ASN A 100 33.80 -11.19 -10.69
CA ASN A 100 34.42 -10.28 -11.67
C ASN A 100 33.38 -9.64 -12.60
N PHE A 101 33.39 -8.31 -12.67
CA PHE A 101 32.64 -7.54 -13.64
C PHE A 101 33.44 -7.43 -14.94
N SER A 102 32.90 -7.97 -16.04
CA SER A 102 33.24 -7.52 -17.39
C SER A 102 32.04 -6.73 -17.92
N GLY A 103 32.06 -5.43 -17.70
CA GLY A 103 31.00 -4.50 -18.09
C GLY A 103 30.91 -3.34 -17.09
N ASP A 104 30.90 -2.11 -17.58
CA ASP A 104 31.08 -0.89 -16.79
C ASP A 104 30.09 -0.78 -15.61
N VAL A 105 30.66 -0.59 -14.42
CA VAL A 105 29.95 -0.34 -13.17
C VAL A 105 30.02 1.15 -12.85
N PHE A 106 28.88 1.83 -12.89
CA PHE A 106 28.75 3.20 -12.40
C PHE A 106 28.53 3.18 -10.88
N LEU A 107 29.62 3.30 -10.12
CA LEU A 107 29.55 3.59 -8.68
C LEU A 107 29.42 5.10 -8.47
N GLY A 108 28.44 5.49 -7.67
CA GLY A 108 28.05 6.88 -7.46
C GLY A 108 29.17 7.81 -7.03
N SER A 109 29.36 8.88 -7.80
CA SER A 109 29.30 10.27 -7.37
C SER A 109 29.55 11.08 -8.63
N LYS A 110 28.58 11.93 -8.99
CA LYS A 110 28.43 12.57 -10.31
C LYS A 110 27.82 11.61 -11.34
N THR A 111 26.51 11.76 -11.55
CA THR A 111 25.83 11.24 -12.74
C THR A 111 26.40 11.99 -13.95
N GLU A 112 27.54 11.54 -14.47
CA GLU A 112 27.89 11.81 -15.86
C GLU A 112 26.88 11.03 -16.69
N VAL A 113 25.79 11.72 -17.03
CA VAL A 113 24.92 11.29 -18.12
C VAL A 113 25.81 11.28 -19.36
N TYR A 114 26.37 10.12 -19.69
CA TYR A 114 26.94 9.87 -21.01
C TYR A 114 25.77 9.90 -21.99
N GLN A 115 25.41 11.12 -22.41
CA GLN A 115 24.68 11.35 -23.63
C GLN A 115 25.59 10.87 -24.75
N PHE A 116 25.48 9.59 -25.12
CA PHE A 116 25.95 9.13 -26.42
C PHE A 116 25.07 9.80 -27.48
N ALA A 117 25.42 11.05 -27.79
CA ALA A 117 24.91 11.79 -28.93
C ALA A 117 25.46 11.11 -30.19
N PHE A 118 24.65 10.22 -30.78
CA PHE A 118 24.84 9.90 -32.18
C PHE A 118 24.34 11.08 -33.03
N PRO A 119 25.03 11.46 -34.12
CA PRO A 119 24.57 12.50 -35.01
C PRO A 119 23.20 12.10 -35.58
N GLY A 120 22.14 12.80 -35.17
CA GLY A 120 20.77 12.60 -35.68
C GLY A 120 19.73 12.07 -34.69
N PHE A 121 20.10 11.64 -33.48
CA PHE A 121 19.15 11.29 -32.42
C PHE A 121 19.67 11.76 -31.06
N ALA A 122 19.43 13.04 -30.75
CA ALA A 122 19.53 13.54 -29.39
C ALA A 122 18.21 13.28 -28.66
N THR A 123 18.25 12.54 -27.56
CA THR A 123 17.15 12.41 -26.60
C THR A 123 17.15 13.52 -25.54
N SER A 124 17.94 14.59 -25.73
CA SER A 124 17.55 15.88 -25.18
C SER A 124 16.35 16.36 -25.97
N ALA A 125 15.29 16.75 -25.28
CA ALA A 125 14.18 17.45 -25.90
C ALA A 125 14.75 18.53 -26.83
N SER A 126 14.37 18.52 -28.10
CA SER A 126 14.54 19.69 -28.95
C SER A 126 13.85 20.86 -28.24
N VAL A 127 14.66 21.66 -27.54
CA VAL A 127 14.29 22.88 -26.83
C VAL A 127 13.87 23.88 -27.90
N SER A 128 12.63 23.77 -28.37
CA SER A 128 12.11 24.49 -29.52
C SER A 128 12.85 24.20 -30.85
N GLY A 129 12.15 24.24 -31.98
CA GLY A 129 12.78 24.12 -33.31
C GLY A 129 12.14 23.13 -34.27
N GLU A 130 12.71 23.05 -35.47
CA GLU A 130 12.20 22.23 -36.58
C GLU A 130 12.46 20.74 -36.36
N VAL A 131 11.44 19.92 -36.54
CA VAL A 131 11.52 18.46 -36.45
C VAL A 131 11.98 17.92 -37.81
N PRO A 132 13.11 17.20 -37.90
CA PRO A 132 13.60 16.67 -39.17
C PRO A 132 12.57 15.75 -39.85
N ARG A 133 12.45 15.87 -41.17
CA ARG A 133 11.53 15.04 -41.97
C ARG A 133 11.81 13.54 -41.83
N THR A 134 13.09 13.16 -41.77
CA THR A 134 13.53 11.78 -41.54
C THR A 134 13.02 11.23 -40.21
N THR A 135 12.93 12.05 -39.16
CA THR A 135 12.36 11.67 -37.88
C THR A 135 10.85 11.43 -37.99
N LEU A 136 10.12 12.26 -38.74
CA LEU A 136 8.68 12.07 -38.96
C LEU A 136 8.40 10.79 -39.76
N GLU A 137 9.17 10.54 -40.82
CA GLU A 137 9.05 9.33 -41.64
C GLU A 137 9.36 8.07 -40.82
N HIS A 138 10.40 8.10 -39.96
CA HIS A 138 10.72 7.01 -39.07
C HIS A 138 9.66 6.80 -37.96
N LEU A 139 9.07 7.86 -37.43
CA LEU A 139 7.96 7.71 -36.48
C LEU A 139 6.73 7.11 -37.16
N ALA A 140 6.46 7.50 -38.41
CA ALA A 140 5.31 7.01 -39.17
C ALA A 140 5.38 5.50 -39.45
N THR A 141 6.57 4.93 -39.68
CA THR A 141 6.72 3.48 -39.90
C THR A 141 6.38 2.63 -38.68
N HIS A 142 6.43 3.20 -37.48
CA HIS A 142 6.23 2.46 -36.22
C HIS A 142 5.03 2.96 -35.41
N PHE A 143 4.28 3.93 -35.94
CA PHE A 143 3.16 4.50 -35.23
C PHE A 143 1.96 3.55 -35.27
N VAL A 144 1.44 3.22 -34.09
CA VAL A 144 0.23 2.42 -33.90
C VAL A 144 -0.79 3.29 -33.19
N ALA A 145 -1.99 3.35 -33.74
CA ALA A 145 -3.14 4.01 -33.14
C ALA A 145 -4.41 3.44 -33.75
N ASP A 146 -5.54 3.63 -33.07
CA ASP A 146 -6.84 3.39 -33.66
C ASP A 146 -7.06 4.36 -34.84
N GLU A 147 -7.24 3.80 -36.04
CA GLU A 147 -7.38 4.58 -37.27
C GLU A 147 -8.68 5.40 -37.32
N GLU A 148 -9.75 4.96 -36.67
CA GLU A 148 -10.99 5.72 -36.56
C GLU A 148 -10.81 6.93 -35.63
N VAL A 149 -10.08 6.75 -34.51
CA VAL A 149 -9.70 7.87 -33.63
C VAL A 149 -8.82 8.86 -34.39
N MET A 150 -7.79 8.38 -35.09
CA MET A 150 -6.89 9.24 -35.86
C MET A 150 -7.60 10.00 -36.98
N SER A 151 -8.50 9.35 -37.73
CA SER A 151 -9.29 10.02 -38.76
C SER A 151 -10.17 11.12 -38.18
N ARG A 152 -10.85 10.86 -37.06
CA ARG A 152 -11.66 11.88 -36.36
C ARG A 152 -10.83 13.07 -35.88
N LEU A 153 -9.63 12.81 -35.34
CA LEU A 153 -8.71 13.88 -34.90
C LEU A 153 -8.17 14.69 -36.08
N LEU A 154 -7.87 14.05 -37.22
CA LEU A 154 -7.45 14.73 -38.44
C LEU A 154 -8.54 15.63 -39.01
N ASP A 155 -9.77 15.13 -39.10
CA ASP A 155 -10.91 15.92 -39.60
C ASP A 155 -11.24 17.09 -38.68
N ARG A 156 -11.03 16.91 -37.37
CA ARG A 156 -11.13 18.00 -36.41
C ARG A 156 -10.02 19.03 -36.59
N LEU A 157 -8.76 18.59 -36.72
CA LEU A 157 -7.62 19.49 -36.97
C LEU A 157 -7.79 20.29 -38.28
N ARG A 158 -8.32 19.66 -39.34
CA ARG A 158 -8.64 20.35 -40.62
C ARG A 158 -9.68 21.46 -40.45
N ARG A 159 -10.71 21.24 -39.62
CA ARG A 159 -11.79 22.21 -39.38
C ARG A 159 -11.37 23.33 -38.43
N GLU A 160 -10.69 22.99 -37.35
CA GLU A 160 -10.42 23.91 -36.24
C GLU A 160 -9.06 24.62 -36.35
N ARG A 161 -8.12 24.09 -37.15
CA ARG A 161 -6.70 24.51 -37.29
C ARG A 161 -5.84 24.44 -36.02
N VAL A 162 -6.45 24.58 -34.84
CA VAL A 162 -5.85 24.34 -33.53
C VAL A 162 -6.53 23.13 -32.89
N LEU A 163 -5.76 22.13 -32.48
CA LEU A 163 -6.27 20.96 -31.77
C LEU A 163 -5.62 20.86 -30.39
N VAL A 164 -6.43 20.79 -29.33
CA VAL A 164 -5.97 20.51 -27.97
C VAL A 164 -6.18 19.03 -27.65
N LEU A 165 -5.07 18.31 -27.47
CA LEU A 165 -5.04 16.87 -27.22
C LEU A 165 -4.68 16.59 -25.75
N SER A 166 -5.58 15.93 -25.03
CA SER A 166 -5.43 15.58 -23.62
C SER A 166 -5.04 14.12 -23.42
N GLY A 167 -4.20 13.82 -22.44
CA GLY A 167 -3.70 12.46 -22.19
C GLY A 167 -2.74 12.35 -21.01
N GLY A 168 -2.42 11.12 -20.60
CA GLY A 168 -1.43 10.90 -19.52
C GLY A 168 0.02 11.12 -19.96
N ARG A 169 0.92 11.28 -18.98
CA ARG A 169 2.38 11.19 -19.23
C ARG A 169 2.72 9.83 -19.85
N PHE A 170 3.69 9.79 -20.75
CA PHE A 170 4.21 8.57 -21.40
C PHE A 170 3.18 7.75 -22.21
N THR A 171 2.06 8.36 -22.62
CA THR A 171 1.02 7.73 -23.47
C THR A 171 1.28 7.82 -24.97
N GLY A 172 2.43 8.38 -25.38
CA GLY A 172 2.74 8.59 -26.80
C GLY A 172 2.03 9.79 -27.43
N ARG A 173 1.34 10.62 -26.62
CA ARG A 173 0.61 11.81 -27.09
C ARG A 173 1.44 12.75 -27.97
N ARG A 174 2.71 13.01 -27.61
CA ARG A 174 3.61 13.83 -28.43
C ARG A 174 3.79 13.21 -29.82
N THR A 175 4.02 11.90 -29.88
CA THR A 175 4.12 11.17 -31.14
C THR A 175 2.82 11.26 -31.94
N ALA A 176 1.66 11.11 -31.28
CA ALA A 176 0.37 11.28 -31.93
C ALA A 176 0.19 12.69 -32.54
N ALA A 177 0.56 13.74 -31.81
CA ALA A 177 0.52 15.11 -32.31
C ALA A 177 1.40 15.31 -33.57
N LEU A 178 2.62 14.76 -33.58
CA LEU A 178 3.50 14.79 -34.74
C LEU A 178 2.92 13.99 -35.91
N MET A 179 2.30 12.85 -35.66
CA MET A 179 1.69 12.01 -36.70
C MET A 179 0.43 12.63 -37.29
N LEU A 180 -0.36 13.37 -36.51
CA LEU A 180 -1.48 14.16 -37.04
C LEU A 180 -0.98 15.20 -38.04
N LEU A 181 0.07 15.96 -37.70
CA LEU A 181 0.63 16.96 -38.61
C LEU A 181 1.30 16.33 -39.84
N HIS A 182 1.98 15.19 -39.66
CA HIS A 182 2.59 14.46 -40.77
C HIS A 182 1.54 13.93 -41.75
N ARG A 183 0.46 13.29 -41.26
CA ARG A 183 -0.66 12.78 -42.09
C ARG A 183 -1.47 13.91 -42.74
N LEU A 184 -1.45 15.11 -42.17
CA LEU A 184 -2.02 16.31 -42.78
C LEU A 184 -1.18 16.82 -43.98
N GLY A 185 0.07 16.39 -44.09
CA GLY A 185 1.02 16.88 -45.10
C GLY A 185 1.71 18.19 -44.70
N ALA A 186 1.71 18.55 -43.42
CA ALA A 186 2.35 19.77 -42.95
C ALA A 186 3.89 19.64 -42.98
N SER A 187 4.56 20.56 -43.68
CA SER A 187 6.02 20.60 -43.83
C SER A 187 6.49 22.06 -44.02
N PRO A 188 7.37 22.59 -43.16
CA PRO A 188 8.01 21.95 -42.01
C PRO A 188 7.11 21.84 -40.77
N VAL A 189 7.46 20.94 -39.85
CA VAL A 189 6.84 20.81 -38.50
C VAL A 189 7.79 21.39 -37.46
N ARG A 190 7.32 22.34 -36.63
CA ARG A 190 8.11 22.98 -35.57
C ARG A 190 7.56 22.71 -34.18
N THR A 191 8.43 22.40 -33.24
CA THR A 191 8.09 22.31 -31.82
C THR A 191 8.26 23.70 -31.20
N LEU A 192 7.23 24.19 -30.52
CA LEU A 192 7.27 25.45 -29.76
C LEU A 192 7.88 25.23 -28.37
N ASP A 193 8.35 26.32 -27.76
CA ASP A 193 8.86 26.28 -26.39
C ASP A 193 7.74 25.89 -25.41
N ARG A 194 8.03 24.95 -24.51
CA ARG A 194 7.11 24.46 -23.48
C ARG A 194 6.70 25.55 -22.49
N ASP A 195 7.57 26.54 -22.29
CA ASP A 195 7.34 27.64 -21.35
C ASP A 195 6.49 28.77 -21.97
N THR A 196 6.02 28.59 -23.21
CA THR A 196 5.08 29.50 -23.86
C THR A 196 3.74 29.51 -23.12
N GLY A 197 3.48 30.57 -22.38
CA GLY A 197 2.21 30.77 -21.67
C GLY A 197 1.02 30.96 -22.64
N PRO A 198 -0.23 30.65 -22.20
CA PRO A 198 -1.44 30.81 -23.01
C PRO A 198 -1.59 32.17 -23.69
N SER A 199 -1.23 33.25 -22.99
CA SER A 199 -1.35 34.63 -23.48
C SER A 199 -0.32 34.98 -24.58
N ALA A 200 0.86 34.35 -24.55
CA ALA A 200 1.91 34.56 -25.55
C ALA A 200 1.77 33.65 -26.78
N LEU A 201 0.77 32.76 -26.79
CA LEU A 201 0.61 31.72 -27.80
C LEU A 201 0.38 32.30 -29.21
N ALA A 202 -0.42 33.36 -29.34
CA ALA A 202 -0.69 33.99 -30.64
C ALA A 202 0.52 34.79 -31.17
N GLU A 203 1.37 35.30 -30.28
CA GLU A 203 2.56 36.09 -30.63
C GLU A 203 3.66 35.25 -31.28
N GLN A 204 3.62 33.92 -31.10
CA GLN A 204 4.49 32.97 -31.79
C GLN A 204 4.24 32.90 -33.31
N PHE A 205 3.15 33.52 -33.81
CA PHE A 205 2.72 33.49 -35.20
C PHE A 205 2.51 34.90 -35.79
N PRO A 206 3.58 35.70 -35.97
CA PRO A 206 3.47 37.07 -36.51
C PRO A 206 2.91 37.06 -37.94
N ALA A 207 1.96 37.94 -38.26
CA ALA A 207 1.39 38.02 -39.60
C ALA A 207 2.46 38.45 -40.62
N ASP A 208 2.57 37.71 -41.72
CA ASP A 208 3.33 38.15 -42.89
C ASP A 208 2.62 39.38 -43.47
N ASN A 209 3.21 40.58 -43.31
CA ASN A 209 2.76 41.77 -44.05
C ASN A 209 3.26 41.66 -45.50
N PRO A 210 2.38 41.57 -46.51
CA PRO A 210 2.81 41.51 -47.89
C PRO A 210 2.77 42.93 -48.49
N SER A 211 3.89 43.65 -48.46
CA SER A 211 4.31 44.62 -49.48
C SER A 211 5.41 45.52 -48.94
N GLY A 212 6.54 45.55 -49.65
CA GLY A 212 7.51 46.62 -49.51
C GLY A 212 7.07 47.91 -50.22
N ASP A 213 7.77 48.97 -49.83
CA ASP A 213 8.15 50.17 -50.59
C ASP A 213 7.24 51.43 -50.52
N THR A 214 7.65 52.43 -49.72
CA THR A 214 8.34 53.65 -50.16
C THR A 214 8.45 54.64 -48.98
N GLY A 215 9.44 55.53 -49.03
CA GLY A 215 10.04 56.17 -47.85
C GLY A 215 9.21 57.26 -47.15
N ASP A 216 9.66 57.63 -45.96
CA ASP A 216 10.27 58.95 -45.81
C ASP A 216 11.19 59.06 -44.60
N ALA A 217 12.20 59.90 -44.75
CA ALA A 217 13.34 60.08 -43.86
C ALA A 217 13.03 60.93 -42.63
N SER A 218 13.65 60.62 -41.49
CA SER A 218 14.41 61.57 -40.66
C SER A 218 14.82 60.95 -39.31
N GLY A 219 16.05 61.21 -38.87
CA GLY A 219 16.39 61.11 -37.43
C GLY A 219 17.63 60.31 -37.05
N SER A 220 18.80 60.76 -37.50
CA SER A 220 20.06 60.86 -36.72
C SER A 220 20.55 59.70 -35.83
N GLY A 221 21.78 59.25 -36.10
CA GLY A 221 22.81 59.34 -35.05
C GLY A 221 23.68 58.10 -34.79
N HIS A 222 24.93 58.23 -35.26
CA HIS A 222 26.18 57.76 -34.65
C HIS A 222 26.71 56.35 -34.99
N ALA A 223 27.81 56.43 -35.73
CA ALA A 223 28.75 55.39 -36.08
C ALA A 223 29.54 54.87 -34.87
N SER A 224 30.00 53.62 -34.97
CA SER A 224 31.40 53.23 -34.71
C SER A 224 31.65 51.84 -35.30
N GLY A 225 32.73 51.73 -36.07
CA GLY A 225 33.05 50.56 -36.87
C GLY A 225 34.01 49.56 -36.22
N SER A 226 34.03 48.37 -36.80
CA SER A 226 35.18 47.50 -37.10
C SER A 226 34.57 46.30 -37.85
N GLY A 227 35.03 45.80 -38.98
CA GLY A 227 36.38 45.73 -39.51
C GLY A 227 36.89 44.29 -39.35
N SER A 228 36.51 43.36 -40.25
CA SER A 228 37.37 42.28 -40.76
C SER A 228 36.61 41.25 -41.63
N SER A 229 37.01 41.26 -42.89
CA SER A 229 36.89 40.30 -43.99
C SER A 229 36.96 38.79 -43.70
N GLY A 230 36.31 37.99 -44.57
CA GLY A 230 36.78 36.62 -44.88
C GLY A 230 35.80 35.69 -45.61
N SER A 231 35.83 35.72 -46.95
CA SER A 231 35.56 34.62 -47.92
C SER A 231 34.30 33.75 -47.79
N SER A 232 33.24 33.97 -48.59
CA SER A 232 32.95 33.32 -49.89
C SER A 232 33.06 31.79 -49.96
N GLY A 233 31.91 31.16 -50.23
CA GLY A 233 31.72 29.73 -50.51
C GLY A 233 30.26 29.51 -50.93
N ASP A 234 29.94 29.95 -52.14
CA ASP A 234 28.67 29.80 -52.84
C ASP A 234 28.40 28.32 -53.19
N ALA A 235 27.20 27.83 -52.85
CA ALA A 235 26.59 26.65 -53.46
C ALA A 235 25.07 26.79 -53.34
N GLY A 236 24.49 27.58 -54.25
CA GLY A 236 23.06 27.75 -54.40
C GLY A 236 22.29 26.43 -54.52
N SER A 237 21.35 26.21 -53.59
CA SER A 237 20.22 25.30 -53.80
C SER A 237 19.14 26.03 -54.60
N PRO A 238 18.52 25.40 -55.60
CA PRO A 238 17.57 26.07 -56.47
C PRO A 238 16.27 26.34 -55.70
N ALA A 239 16.00 27.62 -55.44
CA ALA A 239 14.71 28.09 -54.98
C ALA A 239 13.68 27.87 -56.11
N GLY A 240 12.97 26.75 -56.05
CA GLY A 240 11.70 26.59 -56.74
C GLY A 240 10.65 27.56 -56.17
N PRO A 241 9.63 27.96 -56.95
CA PRO A 241 8.69 29.00 -56.55
C PRO A 241 7.89 28.56 -55.31
N ALA A 242 7.89 29.41 -54.28
CA ALA A 242 7.24 29.18 -52.99
C ALA A 242 5.71 29.21 -53.12
N GLY A 243 5.12 28.08 -53.53
CA GLY A 243 3.69 27.82 -53.42
C GLY A 243 3.35 27.39 -52.00
N ASN A 244 2.72 28.29 -51.23
CA ASN A 244 1.87 28.07 -50.05
C ASN A 244 1.99 26.72 -49.30
N ALA A 245 3.19 26.35 -48.85
CA ALA A 245 3.42 25.09 -48.17
C ALA A 245 2.78 25.11 -46.77
N THR A 246 1.92 24.15 -46.48
CA THR A 246 1.25 24.01 -45.19
C THR A 246 2.27 23.79 -44.08
N ARG A 247 2.30 24.68 -43.07
CA ARG A 247 3.24 24.57 -41.93
C ARG A 247 2.56 23.94 -40.70
N GLY A 248 3.31 23.14 -39.94
CA GLY A 248 2.81 22.48 -38.73
C GLY A 248 3.53 22.96 -37.47
N TYR A 249 2.81 23.12 -36.37
CA TYR A 249 3.36 23.50 -35.08
C TYR A 249 2.87 22.55 -33.98
N VAL A 250 3.73 22.17 -33.05
CA VAL A 250 3.38 21.38 -31.87
C VAL A 250 3.81 22.09 -30.61
N LEU A 251 2.91 22.24 -29.65
CA LEU A 251 3.22 22.67 -28.29
C LEU A 251 3.06 21.46 -27.34
N CYS A 252 4.19 21.01 -26.79
CA CYS A 252 4.24 19.80 -25.97
C CYS A 252 4.01 20.11 -24.48
N ASP A 253 3.13 19.35 -23.84
CA ASP A 253 2.92 19.32 -22.39
C ASP A 253 2.68 20.70 -21.74
N LEU A 254 1.82 21.51 -22.35
CA LEU A 254 1.42 22.81 -21.80
C LEU A 254 0.78 22.62 -20.42
N THR A 255 1.27 23.37 -19.44
CA THR A 255 0.82 23.32 -18.04
C THR A 255 0.11 24.63 -17.64
N PRO A 256 -1.11 24.88 -18.14
CA PRO A 256 -1.85 26.08 -17.77
C PRO A 256 -2.15 26.07 -16.28
N ARG A 257 -1.94 27.22 -15.63
CA ARG A 257 -2.13 27.40 -14.19
C ARG A 257 -3.49 28.06 -13.93
N ARG A 258 -3.98 28.02 -12.68
CA ARG A 258 -5.29 28.62 -12.34
C ARG A 258 -5.31 30.14 -12.53
N ASP A 259 -4.18 30.80 -12.33
CA ASP A 259 -3.95 32.23 -12.56
C ASP A 259 -3.78 32.58 -14.05
N ASN A 260 -3.49 31.59 -14.91
CA ASN A 260 -3.37 31.76 -16.35
C ASN A 260 -3.87 30.52 -17.13
N PRO A 261 -5.20 30.31 -17.19
CA PRO A 261 -5.78 29.16 -17.88
C PRO A 261 -5.71 29.34 -19.41
N LEU A 262 -5.70 28.23 -20.14
CA LEU A 262 -5.94 28.28 -21.59
C LEU A 262 -7.45 28.50 -21.80
N ARG A 263 -7.81 29.55 -22.53
CA ARG A 263 -9.19 30.02 -22.74
C ARG A 263 -9.52 30.01 -24.23
N GLU A 264 -10.81 29.95 -24.56
CA GLU A 264 -11.30 29.99 -25.94
C GLU A 264 -10.71 31.19 -26.74
N HIS A 265 -10.64 32.38 -26.12
CA HIS A 265 -10.10 33.57 -26.80
C HIS A 265 -8.62 33.42 -27.21
N HIS A 266 -7.79 32.71 -26.43
CA HIS A 266 -6.40 32.41 -26.80
C HIS A 266 -6.37 31.50 -28.04
N VAL A 267 -7.22 30.47 -28.08
CA VAL A 267 -7.32 29.52 -29.20
C VAL A 267 -7.83 30.21 -30.46
N LEU A 268 -8.84 31.07 -30.35
CA LEU A 268 -9.39 31.84 -31.48
C LEU A 268 -8.36 32.82 -32.06
N ALA A 269 -7.67 33.57 -31.21
CA ALA A 269 -6.62 34.49 -31.65
C ALA A 269 -5.48 33.75 -32.38
N THR A 270 -5.08 32.59 -31.88
CA THR A 270 -4.11 31.72 -32.58
C THR A 270 -4.67 31.17 -33.89
N ARG A 271 -5.94 30.76 -33.92
CA ARG A 271 -6.60 30.26 -35.15
C ARG A 271 -6.59 31.29 -36.27
N ASP A 272 -6.87 32.55 -35.96
CA ASP A 272 -6.90 33.63 -36.97
C ASP A 272 -5.52 33.84 -37.58
N ARG A 273 -4.45 33.81 -36.76
CA ARG A 273 -3.05 33.90 -37.23
C ARG A 273 -2.66 32.70 -38.08
N LEU A 274 -2.98 31.49 -37.65
CA LEU A 274 -2.73 30.26 -38.41
C LEU A 274 -3.53 30.19 -39.72
N THR A 275 -4.70 30.85 -39.75
CA THR A 275 -5.53 30.94 -40.95
C THR A 275 -4.82 31.73 -42.05
N ALA A 276 -4.25 32.88 -41.70
CA ALA A 276 -3.50 33.73 -42.61
C ALA A 276 -2.23 33.06 -43.18
N GLN A 277 -1.59 32.17 -42.41
CA GLN A 277 -0.32 31.53 -42.78
C GLN A 277 -0.46 30.11 -43.36
N ASN A 278 -1.69 29.64 -43.59
CA ASN A 278 -1.97 28.25 -44.00
C ASN A 278 -1.28 27.21 -43.08
N SER A 279 -1.36 27.41 -41.77
CA SER A 279 -0.67 26.58 -40.78
C SER A 279 -1.63 25.93 -39.77
N TYR A 280 -1.11 24.93 -39.06
CA TYR A 280 -1.85 24.11 -38.09
C TYR A 280 -1.08 23.96 -36.79
N LEU A 281 -1.77 23.90 -35.66
CA LEU A 281 -1.18 23.74 -34.33
C LEU A 281 -1.83 22.59 -33.58
N VAL A 282 -1.01 21.71 -33.00
CA VAL A 282 -1.45 20.72 -32.01
C VAL A 282 -0.85 21.06 -30.65
N ILE A 283 -1.71 21.32 -29.66
CA ILE A 283 -1.32 21.57 -28.27
C ILE A 283 -1.60 20.30 -27.48
N THR A 284 -0.64 19.85 -26.69
CA THR A 284 -0.82 18.67 -25.85
C THR A 284 -0.84 19.08 -24.38
N VAL A 285 -1.82 18.57 -23.62
CA VAL A 285 -2.09 19.00 -22.23
C VAL A 285 -2.39 17.81 -21.34
N GLY A 286 -1.95 17.83 -20.07
CA GLY A 286 -2.32 16.79 -19.10
C GLY A 286 -3.85 16.64 -18.93
N PRO A 287 -4.33 15.51 -18.38
CA PRO A 287 -5.77 15.22 -18.30
C PRO A 287 -6.53 16.15 -17.36
N THR A 288 -5.81 16.89 -16.51
CA THR A 288 -6.36 17.83 -15.54
C THR A 288 -5.82 19.25 -15.77
N ALA A 289 -5.42 19.59 -16.99
CA ALA A 289 -5.01 20.95 -17.33
C ALA A 289 -6.19 21.92 -17.09
N VAL A 290 -5.89 23.13 -16.61
CA VAL A 290 -6.91 24.16 -16.37
C VAL A 290 -7.27 24.80 -17.71
N LEU A 291 -8.44 24.45 -18.22
CA LEU A 291 -8.96 24.87 -19.52
C LEU A 291 -10.37 25.44 -19.32
N GLU A 292 -10.67 26.57 -19.96
CA GLU A 292 -11.97 27.24 -19.87
C GLU A 292 -12.57 27.38 -21.28
N ASP A 293 -13.75 26.78 -21.49
CA ASP A 293 -14.55 26.85 -22.72
C ASP A 293 -13.83 26.36 -23.99
N ILE A 294 -12.88 25.44 -23.86
CA ILE A 294 -12.16 24.84 -25.00
C ILE A 294 -12.60 23.39 -25.21
N PRO A 295 -12.97 22.99 -26.43
CA PRO A 295 -13.22 21.58 -26.73
C PRO A 295 -11.90 20.80 -26.72
N VAL A 296 -11.78 19.80 -25.85
CA VAL A 296 -10.58 18.97 -25.71
C VAL A 296 -10.79 17.63 -26.39
N ALA A 297 -9.80 17.15 -27.14
CA ALA A 297 -9.80 15.79 -27.66
C ALA A 297 -9.04 14.87 -26.69
N GLU A 298 -9.66 13.79 -26.23
CA GLU A 298 -8.97 12.79 -25.41
C GLU A 298 -8.13 11.84 -26.30
N TRP A 299 -6.86 11.69 -25.95
CA TRP A 299 -5.95 10.74 -26.57
C TRP A 299 -6.13 9.36 -25.95
N GLN A 300 -6.47 8.38 -26.78
CA GLN A 300 -6.52 6.98 -26.41
C GLN A 300 -5.19 6.32 -26.82
N PRO A 301 -4.31 5.97 -25.87
CA PRO A 301 -3.07 5.29 -26.20
C PRO A 301 -3.35 3.90 -26.78
N PRO A 302 -2.54 3.43 -27.75
CA PRO A 302 -2.62 2.06 -28.25
C PRO A 302 -2.28 1.05 -27.15
N ALA A 303 -2.76 -0.19 -27.30
CA ALA A 303 -2.41 -1.25 -26.37
C ALA A 303 -0.90 -1.55 -26.45
N PRO A 304 -0.20 -1.78 -25.32
CA PRO A 304 1.23 -2.08 -25.33
C PRO A 304 1.60 -3.29 -26.20
N THR A 305 0.71 -4.29 -26.25
CA THR A 305 0.85 -5.50 -27.10
C THR A 305 0.90 -5.16 -28.59
N ASP A 306 0.05 -4.24 -29.06
CA ASP A 306 0.00 -3.85 -30.46
C ASP A 306 1.27 -3.10 -30.87
N VAL A 307 1.75 -2.22 -29.98
CA VAL A 307 3.00 -1.47 -30.19
C VAL A 307 4.19 -2.41 -30.23
N LEU A 308 4.28 -3.36 -29.29
CA LEU A 308 5.35 -4.36 -29.27
C LEU A 308 5.32 -5.22 -30.54
N THR A 309 4.14 -5.68 -30.95
CA THR A 309 3.94 -6.50 -32.15
C THR A 309 4.38 -5.76 -33.42
N ALA A 310 3.96 -4.50 -33.58
CA ALA A 310 4.34 -3.69 -34.73
C ALA A 310 5.85 -3.43 -34.78
N ARG A 311 6.47 -3.18 -33.62
CA ARG A 311 7.91 -2.96 -33.50
C ARG A 311 8.72 -4.21 -33.83
N LEU A 312 8.33 -5.38 -33.31
CA LEU A 312 8.99 -6.65 -33.59
C LEU A 312 8.90 -7.04 -35.07
N ARG A 313 7.73 -6.87 -35.71
CA ARG A 313 7.54 -7.16 -37.14
C ARG A 313 8.39 -6.30 -38.07
N THR A 314 8.85 -5.13 -37.60
CA THR A 314 9.72 -4.27 -38.41
C THR A 314 11.20 -4.69 -38.32
N GLY A 315 11.60 -5.31 -37.21
CA GLY A 315 12.99 -5.71 -36.95
C GLY A 315 13.28 -7.22 -37.10
N THR A 316 12.25 -8.06 -37.22
CA THR A 316 12.35 -9.53 -37.28
C THR A 316 11.31 -10.12 -38.23
N ASP A 317 11.49 -11.37 -38.64
CA ASP A 317 10.49 -12.11 -39.42
C ASP A 317 9.24 -12.45 -38.59
N ALA A 318 8.12 -12.76 -39.27
CA ALA A 318 6.83 -12.98 -38.61
C ALA A 318 6.82 -14.21 -37.68
N GLU A 319 7.61 -15.25 -37.98
CA GLU A 319 7.67 -16.46 -37.17
C GLU A 319 8.46 -16.20 -35.87
N THR A 320 9.61 -15.53 -35.98
CA THR A 320 10.41 -15.10 -34.82
C THR A 320 9.62 -14.14 -33.93
N ALA A 321 8.92 -13.16 -34.52
CA ALA A 321 8.09 -12.23 -33.77
C ALA A 321 6.98 -12.95 -32.97
N ALA A 322 6.32 -13.95 -33.56
CA ALA A 322 5.30 -14.74 -32.86
C ALA A 322 5.90 -15.55 -31.70
N LYS A 323 7.06 -16.20 -31.90
CA LYS A 323 7.76 -16.95 -30.85
C LYS A 323 8.17 -16.05 -29.67
N LEU A 324 8.62 -14.82 -29.95
CA LEU A 324 8.99 -13.87 -28.91
C LEU A 324 7.78 -13.38 -28.11
N LEU A 325 6.64 -13.16 -28.78
CA LEU A 325 5.40 -12.73 -28.11
C LEU A 325 4.82 -13.81 -27.20
N ASP A 326 4.99 -15.09 -27.55
CA ASP A 326 4.54 -16.24 -26.75
C ASP A 326 5.44 -16.55 -25.54
N LEU A 327 6.57 -15.86 -25.37
CA LEU A 327 7.43 -16.07 -24.20
C LEU A 327 6.67 -15.69 -22.90
N PRO A 328 6.70 -16.55 -21.85
CA PRO A 328 6.03 -16.26 -20.58
C PRO A 328 6.45 -14.93 -19.95
N THR A 329 7.74 -14.62 -20.05
CA THR A 329 8.33 -13.35 -19.59
C THR A 329 7.77 -12.12 -20.31
N VAL A 330 7.45 -12.26 -21.61
CA VAL A 330 6.87 -11.17 -22.41
C VAL A 330 5.40 -10.97 -22.04
N THR A 331 4.66 -12.07 -21.85
CA THR A 331 3.27 -12.02 -21.39
C THR A 331 3.17 -11.38 -20.00
N ASP A 332 4.00 -11.82 -19.03
CA ASP A 332 4.06 -11.23 -17.69
C ASP A 332 4.42 -9.72 -17.73
N PHE A 333 5.38 -9.33 -18.57
CA PHE A 333 5.74 -7.93 -18.75
C PHE A 333 4.57 -7.08 -19.29
N LEU A 334 3.79 -7.61 -20.25
CA LEU A 334 2.64 -6.92 -20.83
C LEU A 334 1.47 -6.82 -19.84
N ASP A 335 1.19 -7.88 -19.08
CA ASP A 335 0.10 -7.93 -18.09
C ASP A 335 0.30 -6.90 -16.96
N ARG A 336 1.56 -6.56 -16.65
CA ARG A 336 1.91 -5.51 -15.66
C ARG A 336 1.69 -4.08 -16.16
N GLY A 337 1.24 -3.91 -17.41
CA GLY A 337 0.85 -2.62 -17.99
C GLY A 337 2.03 -1.67 -18.20
N PRO A 338 3.01 -2.01 -19.07
CA PRO A 338 4.21 -1.24 -19.32
C PRO A 338 3.90 0.08 -20.03
N GLN A 339 4.75 1.09 -19.82
CA GLN A 339 4.69 2.35 -20.57
C GLN A 339 5.26 2.17 -21.98
N LEU A 340 4.83 3.01 -22.91
CA LEU A 340 5.31 2.91 -24.30
C LEU A 340 6.82 3.12 -24.44
N ARG A 341 7.44 3.90 -23.53
CA ARG A 341 8.91 4.05 -23.48
C ARG A 341 9.63 2.77 -23.04
N GLU A 342 8.99 1.95 -22.20
CA GLU A 342 9.51 0.67 -21.74
C GLU A 342 9.40 -0.37 -22.87
N ILE A 343 8.29 -0.35 -23.64
CA ILE A 343 8.12 -1.19 -24.83
C ILE A 343 9.25 -0.97 -25.84
N ASP A 344 9.64 0.27 -26.11
CA ASP A 344 10.72 0.58 -27.05
C ASP A 344 12.07 0.01 -26.60
N ARG A 345 12.39 0.16 -25.31
CA ARG A 345 13.61 -0.44 -24.72
C ARG A 345 13.55 -1.97 -24.72
N PHE A 346 12.40 -2.54 -24.38
CA PHE A 346 12.20 -3.99 -24.34
C PHE A 346 12.28 -4.62 -25.72
N THR A 347 11.71 -3.98 -26.75
CA THR A 347 11.80 -4.45 -28.14
C THR A 347 13.27 -4.58 -28.56
N ARG A 348 14.10 -3.58 -28.25
CA ARG A 348 15.55 -3.63 -28.55
C ARG A 348 16.24 -4.80 -27.84
N LEU A 349 15.87 -5.07 -26.59
CA LEU A 349 16.38 -6.22 -25.85
C LEU A 349 15.96 -7.54 -26.50
N LEU A 350 14.69 -7.67 -26.90
CA LEU A 350 14.16 -8.86 -27.56
C LEU A 350 14.81 -9.10 -28.94
N SER A 351 15.08 -8.05 -29.71
CA SER A 351 15.81 -8.19 -30.99
C SER A 351 17.23 -8.72 -30.77
N ARG A 352 17.93 -8.28 -29.73
CA ARG A 352 19.26 -8.79 -29.37
C ARG A 352 19.23 -10.22 -28.83
N TYR A 353 18.19 -10.56 -28.08
CA TYR A 353 17.94 -11.94 -27.64
C TYR A 353 17.68 -12.86 -28.83
N ALA A 354 16.86 -12.43 -29.80
CA ALA A 354 16.62 -13.18 -31.04
C ALA A 354 17.89 -13.35 -31.89
N ALA A 355 18.81 -12.39 -31.84
CA ALA A 355 20.13 -12.49 -32.47
C ALA A 355 21.14 -13.35 -31.68
N GLY A 356 20.78 -13.86 -30.49
CA GLY A 356 21.66 -14.66 -29.63
C GLY A 356 22.73 -13.86 -28.89
N GLU A 357 22.64 -12.53 -28.87
CA GLU A 357 23.62 -11.65 -28.21
C GLU A 357 23.41 -11.55 -26.69
N VAL A 358 22.22 -11.94 -26.22
CA VAL A 358 21.77 -11.73 -24.85
C VAL A 358 21.10 -13.01 -24.34
N ALA A 359 21.36 -13.37 -23.09
CA ALA A 359 20.76 -14.54 -22.44
C ALA A 359 19.31 -14.28 -22.01
N GLU A 360 18.54 -15.36 -21.85
CA GLU A 360 17.14 -15.33 -21.39
C GLU A 360 16.98 -14.62 -20.02
N ASP A 361 17.95 -14.79 -19.12
CA ASP A 361 17.97 -14.13 -17.81
C ASP A 361 17.93 -12.61 -17.88
N ALA A 362 18.47 -12.01 -18.95
CA ALA A 362 18.42 -10.56 -19.11
C ALA A 362 17.03 -10.09 -19.54
N VAL A 363 16.29 -10.90 -20.31
CA VAL A 363 14.89 -10.65 -20.65
C VAL A 363 14.02 -10.77 -19.39
N ALA A 364 14.27 -11.79 -18.57
CA ALA A 364 13.59 -11.99 -17.29
C ALA A 364 13.79 -10.83 -16.30
N ARG A 365 15.01 -10.29 -16.22
CA ARG A 365 15.35 -9.18 -15.31
C ARG A 365 14.90 -7.80 -15.79
N PHE A 366 14.58 -7.63 -17.08
CA PHE A 366 14.25 -6.32 -17.64
C PHE A 366 13.05 -5.67 -16.96
N SER A 367 11.97 -6.42 -16.73
CA SER A 367 10.73 -5.89 -16.14
C SER A 367 10.99 -5.29 -14.75
N LEU A 368 11.70 -6.04 -13.89
CA LEU A 368 12.05 -5.58 -12.55
C LEU A 368 13.01 -4.39 -12.60
N GLY A 369 14.06 -4.45 -13.43
CA GLY A 369 15.00 -3.34 -13.58
C GLY A 369 14.34 -2.07 -14.12
N SER A 370 13.34 -2.18 -14.99
CA SER A 370 12.55 -1.03 -15.47
C SER A 370 11.76 -0.38 -14.35
N LEU A 371 11.14 -1.20 -13.49
CA LEU A 371 10.42 -0.73 -12.31
C LEU A 371 11.35 -0.03 -11.30
N GLU A 372 12.52 -0.61 -11.02
CA GLU A 372 13.52 -0.03 -10.13
C GLU A 372 13.98 1.35 -10.63
N ASN A 373 14.35 1.44 -11.92
CA ASN A 373 14.75 2.71 -12.53
C ASN A 373 13.63 3.76 -12.48
N GLN A 374 12.38 3.36 -12.67
CA GLN A 374 11.25 4.27 -12.60
C GLN A 374 11.02 4.79 -11.16
N VAL A 375 11.15 3.92 -10.16
CA VAL A 375 11.01 4.33 -8.75
C VAL A 375 12.13 5.31 -8.39
N GLN A 376 13.37 5.05 -8.83
CA GLN A 376 14.48 5.97 -8.65
C GLN A 376 14.22 7.32 -9.33
N GLU A 377 13.74 7.33 -10.58
CA GLU A 377 13.36 8.54 -11.31
C GLU A 377 12.32 9.38 -10.54
N TRP A 378 11.32 8.74 -9.91
CA TRP A 378 10.32 9.47 -9.10
C TRP A 378 10.92 10.24 -7.93
N PHE A 379 11.98 9.74 -7.30
CA PHE A 379 12.59 10.40 -6.15
C PHE A 379 13.70 11.38 -6.53
N GLU A 380 14.41 11.13 -7.64
CA GLU A 380 15.44 12.01 -8.20
C GLU A 380 14.88 13.22 -8.96
N GLU A 381 13.64 13.13 -9.48
CA GLU A 381 12.96 14.25 -10.13
C GLU A 381 12.86 15.46 -9.17
N ASP A 382 13.06 16.66 -9.73
CA ASP A 382 13.03 17.91 -8.98
C ASP A 382 11.62 18.33 -8.57
N GLU A 383 11.53 19.29 -7.65
CA GLU A 383 10.25 19.76 -7.10
C GLU A 383 9.34 20.39 -8.16
N THR A 384 9.91 20.84 -9.29
CA THR A 384 9.13 21.37 -10.42
C THR A 384 8.44 20.26 -11.22
N SER A 385 9.00 19.05 -11.22
CA SER A 385 8.48 17.89 -11.95
C SER A 385 7.56 17.02 -11.09
N ILE A 386 8.00 16.67 -9.88
CA ILE A 386 7.24 15.93 -8.87
C ILE A 386 7.41 16.60 -7.50
N HIS A 387 6.31 17.19 -7.03
CA HIS A 387 6.26 17.84 -5.72
C HIS A 387 6.43 16.84 -4.57
N LEU A 388 7.04 17.25 -3.46
CA LEU A 388 7.27 16.44 -2.26
C LEU A 388 5.98 15.78 -1.74
N ARG A 389 4.85 16.48 -1.85
CA ARG A 389 3.51 15.94 -1.52
C ARG A 389 3.12 14.72 -2.38
N ASP A 390 3.46 14.73 -3.67
CA ASP A 390 3.18 13.59 -4.55
C ASP A 390 4.18 12.44 -4.28
N LYS A 391 5.43 12.73 -3.89
CA LYS A 391 6.38 11.72 -3.38
C LYS A 391 5.87 11.08 -2.07
N ALA A 392 5.32 11.86 -1.16
CA ALA A 392 4.67 11.36 0.06
C ALA A 392 3.47 10.47 -0.27
N PHE A 393 2.68 10.82 -1.29
CA PHE A 393 1.59 9.98 -1.78
C PHE A 393 2.08 8.66 -2.36
N LEU A 394 3.16 8.64 -3.13
CA LEU A 394 3.78 7.41 -3.63
C LEU A 394 4.17 6.46 -2.50
N VAL A 395 4.82 6.98 -1.45
CA VAL A 395 5.23 6.19 -0.26
C VAL A 395 4.02 5.69 0.53
N ALA A 396 3.02 6.55 0.76
CA ALA A 396 1.80 6.15 1.46
C ALA A 396 1.01 5.10 0.66
N LEU A 397 0.92 5.23 -0.67
CA LEU A 397 0.28 4.22 -1.50
C LEU A 397 1.03 2.89 -1.46
N ALA A 398 2.37 2.89 -1.37
CA ALA A 398 3.15 1.67 -1.19
C ALA A 398 2.85 0.99 0.15
N ALA A 399 2.76 1.75 1.25
CA ALA A 399 2.37 1.21 2.55
C ALA A 399 0.93 0.67 2.58
N PHE A 400 0.02 1.34 1.87
CA PHE A 400 -1.42 1.04 1.85
C PHE A 400 -1.89 0.41 0.53
N ASP A 401 -1.04 -0.35 -0.16
CA ASP A 401 -1.38 -0.92 -1.47
C ASP A 401 -2.60 -1.84 -1.38
N GLY A 402 -3.58 -1.60 -2.25
CA GLY A 402 -4.87 -2.29 -2.24
C GLY A 402 -5.78 -1.90 -1.07
N GLY A 403 -5.47 -0.81 -0.36
CA GLY A 403 -6.29 -0.23 0.69
C GLY A 403 -7.20 0.92 0.22
N PRO A 404 -8.00 1.50 1.13
CA PRO A 404 -8.95 2.57 0.81
C PRO A 404 -8.22 3.86 0.38
N TYR A 405 -8.56 4.41 -0.78
CA TYR A 405 -7.87 5.58 -1.35
C TYR A 405 -7.94 6.81 -0.44
N ALA A 406 -9.11 7.08 0.15
CA ALA A 406 -9.31 8.25 1.00
C ALA A 406 -8.37 8.23 2.22
N LEU A 407 -8.22 7.04 2.83
CA LEU A 407 -7.30 6.82 3.94
C LEU A 407 -5.84 6.98 3.50
N THR A 408 -5.46 6.40 2.36
CA THR A 408 -4.11 6.56 1.80
C THR A 408 -3.80 8.04 1.54
N ALA A 409 -4.76 8.81 1.02
CA ALA A 409 -4.59 10.24 0.79
C ALA A 409 -4.43 11.03 2.10
N GLU A 410 -5.25 10.76 3.12
CA GLU A 410 -5.14 11.34 4.46
C GLU A 410 -3.74 11.09 5.06
N LEU A 411 -3.30 9.83 5.07
CA LEU A 411 -2.03 9.44 5.66
C LEU A 411 -0.83 9.88 4.82
N SER A 412 -1.00 10.10 3.51
CA SER A 412 0.00 10.74 2.66
C SER A 412 0.23 12.20 3.01
N ASP A 413 -0.85 12.94 3.30
CA ASP A 413 -0.75 14.34 3.69
C ASP A 413 -0.13 14.48 5.08
N LEU A 414 -0.31 13.47 5.96
CA LEU A 414 0.44 13.36 7.22
C LEU A 414 1.93 13.11 6.98
N LEU A 415 2.30 12.16 6.12
CA LEU A 415 3.71 11.90 5.78
C LEU A 415 4.38 13.14 5.17
N TYR A 416 3.66 13.85 4.30
CA TYR A 416 4.14 15.09 3.70
C TYR A 416 4.55 16.13 4.75
N ARG A 417 3.79 16.28 5.84
CA ARG A 417 4.16 17.20 6.93
C ARG A 417 5.50 16.83 7.55
N PHE A 418 5.69 15.56 7.90
CA PHE A 418 6.95 15.10 8.49
C PHE A 418 8.14 15.24 7.52
N LEU A 419 7.93 14.99 6.22
CA LEU A 419 8.94 15.19 5.20
C LEU A 419 9.30 16.67 5.05
N GLN A 420 8.30 17.56 5.02
CA GLN A 420 8.52 19.00 4.92
C GLN A 420 9.23 19.55 6.16
N GLU A 421 8.86 19.09 7.36
CA GLU A 421 9.55 19.43 8.61
C GLU A 421 11.01 18.98 8.60
N THR A 422 11.29 17.80 8.03
CA THR A 422 12.66 17.28 7.92
C THR A 422 13.48 18.04 6.88
N GLU A 423 12.86 18.42 5.76
CA GLU A 423 13.52 19.20 4.70
C GLU A 423 13.79 20.65 5.13
N ASN A 424 12.78 21.31 5.70
CA ASN A 424 12.86 22.69 6.15
C ASN A 424 11.85 22.98 7.29
N PRO A 425 12.29 22.92 8.56
CA PRO A 425 11.44 23.17 9.72
C PRO A 425 10.81 24.56 9.76
N ALA A 426 11.39 25.55 9.06
CA ALA A 426 10.89 26.93 9.05
C ALA A 426 9.69 27.11 8.11
N ARG A 427 9.45 26.17 7.18
CA ARG A 427 8.36 26.23 6.22
C ARG A 427 7.15 25.47 6.75
N VAL A 428 6.02 26.16 6.91
CA VAL A 428 4.77 25.51 7.29
C VAL A 428 4.28 24.62 6.15
N PRO A 429 3.97 23.33 6.38
CA PRO A 429 3.43 22.46 5.35
C PRO A 429 2.04 22.93 4.92
N GLU A 430 1.90 23.35 3.65
CA GLU A 430 0.61 23.76 3.09
C GLU A 430 -0.06 22.57 2.39
N VAL A 431 -1.17 22.08 2.97
CA VAL A 431 -2.01 21.06 2.35
C VAL A 431 -3.28 21.74 1.81
N PRO A 432 -3.44 21.89 0.48
CA PRO A 432 -4.64 22.47 -0.09
C PRO A 432 -5.88 21.63 0.22
N VAL A 433 -6.93 22.26 0.77
CA VAL A 433 -8.22 21.61 1.07
C VAL A 433 -8.82 20.97 -0.18
N PHE A 434 -8.79 21.68 -1.31
CA PHE A 434 -9.14 21.16 -2.64
C PHE A 434 -7.86 20.95 -3.46
N GLY A 435 -7.20 19.83 -3.21
CA GLY A 435 -5.92 19.48 -3.80
C GLY A 435 -5.99 18.80 -5.18
N THR A 436 -4.94 18.05 -5.49
CA THR A 436 -4.77 17.30 -6.72
C THR A 436 -5.88 16.25 -6.89
N HIS A 437 -6.58 16.28 -8.02
CA HIS A 437 -7.64 15.31 -8.32
C HIS A 437 -7.10 13.86 -8.26
N LEU A 438 -7.91 12.92 -7.76
CA LEU A 438 -7.58 11.50 -7.59
C LEU A 438 -6.93 10.89 -8.83
N GLY A 439 -7.48 11.18 -10.01
CA GLY A 439 -6.96 10.68 -11.28
C GLY A 439 -5.49 11.07 -11.56
N LYS A 440 -5.06 12.28 -11.17
CA LYS A 440 -3.68 12.74 -11.38
C LYS A 440 -2.71 11.97 -10.48
N ARG A 441 -3.06 11.78 -9.21
CA ARG A 441 -2.26 11.02 -8.25
C ARG A 441 -2.11 9.55 -8.64
N LEU A 442 -3.22 8.90 -9.03
CA LEU A 442 -3.17 7.50 -9.46
C LEU A 442 -2.44 7.32 -10.79
N GLN A 443 -2.57 8.28 -11.72
CA GLN A 443 -1.81 8.24 -12.97
C GLN A 443 -0.30 8.37 -12.72
N LEU A 444 0.12 9.31 -11.87
CA LEU A 444 1.51 9.47 -11.46
C LEU A 444 2.04 8.18 -10.83
N ALA A 445 1.27 7.56 -9.94
CA ALA A 445 1.63 6.31 -9.28
C ALA A 445 1.50 5.04 -10.15
N ARG A 446 1.06 5.14 -11.41
CA ARG A 446 0.67 3.98 -12.24
C ARG A 446 -0.27 3.01 -11.51
N ALA A 447 -1.20 3.56 -10.75
CA ALA A 447 -2.15 2.81 -9.94
C ALA A 447 -3.52 2.70 -10.61
N ARG A 448 -4.28 1.65 -10.26
CA ARG A 448 -5.65 1.44 -10.71
C ARG A 448 -6.63 1.65 -9.55
N PRO A 449 -7.71 2.44 -9.75
CA PRO A 449 -8.82 2.48 -8.82
C PRO A 449 -9.73 1.26 -9.01
N TYR A 450 -10.36 0.78 -7.94
CA TYR A 450 -11.40 -0.25 -8.00
C TYR A 450 -12.31 -0.17 -6.76
N LEU A 451 -13.48 -0.81 -6.83
CA LEU A 451 -14.41 -0.96 -5.71
C LEU A 451 -14.28 -2.35 -5.12
N GLU A 452 -14.20 -2.43 -3.79
CA GLU A 452 -14.14 -3.71 -3.08
C GLU A 452 -14.58 -3.53 -1.62
N ASP A 453 -15.15 -4.58 -1.03
CA ASP A 453 -15.52 -4.58 0.37
C ASP A 453 -14.28 -4.61 1.28
N GLU A 454 -14.26 -3.72 2.27
CA GLU A 454 -13.30 -3.70 3.36
C GLU A 454 -13.98 -4.24 4.62
N HIS A 455 -13.31 -5.14 5.34
CA HIS A 455 -13.81 -5.65 6.61
C HIS A 455 -13.63 -4.54 7.66
N THR A 456 -14.71 -4.14 8.30
CA THR A 456 -14.68 -3.15 9.39
C THR A 456 -15.29 -3.75 10.65
N GLU A 457 -15.15 -3.05 11.77
CA GLU A 457 -15.77 -3.45 13.05
C GLU A 457 -17.31 -3.53 12.97
N TRP A 458 -17.94 -2.88 12.00
CA TRP A 458 -19.38 -2.91 11.76
C TRP A 458 -19.80 -3.89 10.65
N GLY A 459 -18.87 -4.67 10.12
CA GLY A 459 -19.08 -5.56 8.98
C GLY A 459 -18.44 -5.07 7.68
N PRO A 460 -18.66 -5.77 6.55
CA PRO A 460 -18.07 -5.41 5.27
C PRO A 460 -18.69 -4.13 4.70
N VAL A 461 -17.85 -3.20 4.25
CA VAL A 461 -18.25 -1.93 3.63
C VAL A 461 -17.56 -1.76 2.29
N THR A 462 -18.32 -1.53 1.22
CA THR A 462 -17.76 -1.25 -0.11
C THR A 462 -17.00 0.07 -0.10
N GLN A 463 -15.71 0.03 -0.44
CA GLN A 463 -14.85 1.21 -0.47
C GLN A 463 -14.15 1.38 -1.82
N HIS A 464 -13.84 2.64 -2.16
CA HIS A 464 -12.96 2.98 -3.27
C HIS A 464 -11.50 2.72 -2.86
N LYS A 465 -10.91 1.69 -3.45
CA LYS A 465 -9.52 1.27 -3.20
C LYS A 465 -8.60 1.63 -4.36
N ALA A 466 -7.31 1.68 -4.08
CA ALA A 466 -6.27 1.89 -5.08
C ALA A 466 -5.12 0.91 -4.87
N ALA A 467 -4.61 0.36 -5.97
CA ALA A 467 -3.43 -0.49 -5.96
C ALA A 467 -2.51 -0.15 -7.14
N PHE A 468 -1.21 -0.37 -6.98
CA PHE A 468 -0.29 -0.33 -8.10
C PHE A 468 -0.70 -1.35 -9.17
N ARG A 469 -0.40 -1.04 -10.44
CA ARG A 469 -0.57 -2.02 -11.52
C ARG A 469 0.44 -3.15 -11.42
N ASP A 470 1.68 -2.85 -11.03
CA ASP A 470 2.70 -3.84 -10.71
C ASP A 470 2.71 -4.09 -9.20
N ASP A 471 2.41 -5.32 -8.79
CA ASP A 471 2.33 -5.75 -7.40
C ASP A 471 3.69 -5.75 -6.67
N ARG A 472 4.79 -5.64 -7.41
CA ARG A 472 6.15 -5.49 -6.86
C ARG A 472 6.48 -4.04 -6.50
N ALA A 473 5.75 -3.06 -7.03
CA ALA A 473 6.05 -1.64 -6.84
C ALA A 473 6.11 -1.21 -5.36
N PRO A 474 5.21 -1.67 -4.46
CA PRO A 474 5.31 -1.36 -3.04
C PRO A 474 6.66 -1.74 -2.42
N PHE A 475 7.20 -2.92 -2.72
CA PHE A 475 8.45 -3.41 -2.15
C PHE A 475 9.65 -2.60 -2.65
N VAL A 476 9.70 -2.35 -3.96
CA VAL A 476 10.78 -1.59 -4.59
C VAL A 476 10.79 -0.15 -4.05
N LEU A 477 9.62 0.46 -3.91
CA LEU A 477 9.47 1.84 -3.45
C LEU A 477 9.84 2.01 -1.97
N LEU A 478 9.35 1.12 -1.11
CA LEU A 478 9.68 1.16 0.32
C LEU A 478 11.16 0.85 0.58
N ARG A 479 11.77 -0.05 -0.22
CA ARG A 479 13.22 -0.27 -0.18
C ARG A 479 13.96 1.00 -0.58
N GLU A 480 13.62 1.60 -1.72
CA GLU A 480 14.31 2.78 -2.26
C GLU A 480 14.27 3.95 -1.29
N VAL A 481 13.09 4.28 -0.74
CA VAL A 481 12.98 5.39 0.21
C VAL A 481 13.78 5.15 1.49
N TRP A 482 13.96 3.90 1.90
CA TRP A 482 14.67 3.54 3.14
C TRP A 482 16.18 3.43 2.96
N THR A 483 16.65 2.87 1.85
CA THR A 483 18.08 2.65 1.60
C THR A 483 18.70 3.70 0.69
N GLY A 484 17.98 4.17 -0.33
CA GLY A 484 18.43 5.18 -1.29
C GLY A 484 18.36 6.62 -0.74
N HIS A 485 17.42 6.88 0.19
CA HIS A 485 17.23 8.22 0.77
C HIS A 485 17.29 8.25 2.31
N PRO A 486 18.46 8.00 2.94
CA PRO A 486 18.59 7.99 4.41
C PRO A 486 18.08 9.26 5.11
N SER A 487 18.16 10.42 4.47
CA SER A 487 17.63 11.70 4.98
C SER A 487 16.12 11.70 5.21
N ALA A 488 15.36 10.83 4.54
CA ALA A 488 13.92 10.69 4.74
C ALA A 488 13.56 9.83 5.97
N ARG A 489 14.51 9.07 6.54
CA ARG A 489 14.25 8.12 7.64
C ARG A 489 13.63 8.78 8.87
N PRO A 490 14.08 9.96 9.37
CA PRO A 490 13.45 10.59 10.54
C PRO A 490 11.95 10.88 10.34
N ALA A 491 11.57 11.36 9.15
CA ALA A 491 10.18 11.58 8.78
C ALA A 491 9.39 10.28 8.73
N LEU A 492 9.94 9.24 8.08
CA LEU A 492 9.31 7.92 7.98
C LEU A 492 9.09 7.28 9.36
N ILE A 493 10.08 7.35 10.25
CA ILE A 493 9.98 6.81 11.62
C ILE A 493 8.89 7.54 12.40
N SER A 494 8.85 8.86 12.31
CA SER A 494 7.83 9.68 12.99
C SER A 494 6.42 9.38 12.46
N TRP A 495 6.30 9.23 11.14
CA TRP A 495 5.06 8.82 10.48
C TRP A 495 4.62 7.42 10.92
N LEU A 496 5.50 6.42 10.84
CA LEU A 496 5.22 5.05 11.26
C LEU A 496 4.82 4.96 12.73
N ARG A 497 5.46 5.73 13.62
CA ARG A 497 5.04 5.83 15.02
C ARG A 497 3.61 6.34 15.14
N ARG A 498 3.25 7.38 14.39
CA ARG A 498 1.87 7.90 14.38
C ARG A 498 0.87 6.88 13.84
N LEU A 499 1.25 6.07 12.84
CA LEU A 499 0.41 4.99 12.34
C LEU A 499 0.24 3.85 13.35
N ALA A 500 1.30 3.53 14.10
CA ALA A 500 1.24 2.50 15.15
C ALA A 500 0.30 2.90 16.31
N ASP A 501 0.14 4.20 16.55
CA ASP A 501 -0.78 4.78 17.53
C ASP A 501 -2.22 4.99 17.01
N ASP A 502 -2.50 4.68 15.73
CA ASP A 502 -3.82 4.88 15.14
C ASP A 502 -4.85 3.89 15.71
N GLY A 503 -6.08 4.35 15.95
CA GLY A 503 -7.17 3.53 16.47
C GLY A 503 -7.63 2.43 15.50
N ARG A 504 -7.44 2.63 14.19
CA ARG A 504 -7.93 1.74 13.12
C ARG A 504 -6.98 0.52 12.95
N PRO A 505 -7.47 -0.74 13.09
CA PRO A 505 -6.64 -1.94 12.93
C PRO A 505 -5.93 -2.05 11.58
N LEU A 506 -6.59 -1.60 10.51
CA LEU A 506 -6.03 -1.53 9.16
C LEU A 506 -4.73 -0.70 9.14
N VAL A 507 -4.76 0.50 9.71
CA VAL A 507 -3.62 1.43 9.72
C VAL A 507 -2.43 0.84 10.45
N ARG A 508 -2.67 0.26 11.64
CA ARG A 508 -1.62 -0.41 12.42
C ARG A 508 -1.01 -1.61 11.70
N THR A 509 -1.84 -2.41 11.04
CA THR A 509 -1.39 -3.57 10.26
C THR A 509 -0.57 -3.14 9.05
N ARG A 510 -0.92 -2.03 8.40
CA ARG A 510 -0.14 -1.46 7.28
C ARG A 510 1.17 -0.80 7.72
N ALA A 511 1.21 -0.22 8.92
CA ALA A 511 2.47 0.20 9.54
C ALA A 511 3.40 -1.00 9.77
N ALA A 512 2.87 -2.09 10.33
CA ALA A 512 3.61 -3.33 10.54
C ALA A 512 4.11 -3.95 9.23
N SER A 513 3.27 -4.03 8.19
CA SER A 513 3.69 -4.56 6.88
C SER A 513 4.76 -3.70 6.23
N THR A 514 4.66 -2.37 6.36
CA THR A 514 5.69 -1.46 5.87
C THR A 514 7.02 -1.76 6.54
N VAL A 515 7.03 -1.85 7.88
CA VAL A 515 8.25 -2.15 8.64
C VAL A 515 8.81 -3.53 8.34
N ALA A 516 7.96 -4.52 8.06
CA ALA A 516 8.42 -5.83 7.59
C ALA A 516 9.24 -5.72 6.29
N VAL A 517 8.77 -4.92 5.31
CA VAL A 517 9.51 -4.65 4.07
C VAL A 517 10.82 -3.93 4.35
N LEU A 518 10.82 -2.95 5.27
CA LEU A 518 12.03 -2.25 5.67
C LEU A 518 13.05 -3.18 6.35
N ALA A 519 12.58 -4.10 7.19
CA ALA A 519 13.41 -5.10 7.85
C ALA A 519 14.00 -6.11 6.86
N ARG A 520 13.26 -6.46 5.80
CA ARG A 520 13.80 -7.28 4.71
C ARG A 520 14.93 -6.59 3.95
N ALA A 521 14.85 -5.27 3.79
CA ALA A 521 15.86 -4.47 3.10
C ALA A 521 17.10 -4.18 3.98
N ASP A 522 16.89 -3.82 5.25
CA ASP A 522 17.93 -3.42 6.20
C ASP A 522 17.48 -3.77 7.62
N LEU A 523 17.62 -5.06 7.97
CA LEU A 523 17.19 -5.61 9.26
C LEU A 523 17.79 -4.86 10.46
N PRO A 524 19.12 -4.59 10.53
CA PRO A 524 19.69 -3.89 11.68
C PRO A 524 19.07 -2.51 11.91
N SER A 525 18.90 -1.70 10.86
CA SER A 525 18.30 -0.37 11.01
C SER A 525 16.82 -0.44 11.37
N ALA A 526 16.04 -1.34 10.74
CA ALA A 526 14.62 -1.50 11.05
C ALA A 526 14.40 -1.97 12.50
N MET A 527 15.24 -2.88 12.99
CA MET A 527 15.23 -3.32 14.38
C MET A 527 15.52 -2.17 15.34
N ALA A 528 16.65 -1.49 15.16
CA ALA A 528 17.11 -0.46 16.07
C ALA A 528 16.21 0.79 16.08
N LEU A 529 15.70 1.21 14.92
CA LEU A 529 14.99 2.48 14.77
C LEU A 529 13.48 2.36 14.95
N VAL A 530 12.91 1.18 14.77
CA VAL A 530 11.44 1.00 14.74
C VAL A 530 10.95 -0.17 15.60
N ILE A 531 11.39 -1.39 15.33
CA ILE A 531 10.81 -2.59 15.96
C ILE A 531 11.15 -2.66 17.46
N GLU A 532 12.41 -2.43 17.85
CA GLU A 532 12.80 -2.44 19.27
C GLU A 532 12.15 -1.31 20.09
N PRO A 533 12.10 -0.05 19.59
CA PRO A 533 11.30 1.00 20.22
C PRO A 533 9.85 0.57 20.46
N TRP A 534 9.16 0.02 19.46
CA TRP A 534 7.79 -0.45 19.62
C TRP A 534 7.66 -1.65 20.57
N ALA A 535 8.63 -2.57 20.57
CA ALA A 535 8.61 -3.73 21.44
C ALA A 535 8.81 -3.39 22.92
N THR A 536 9.52 -2.29 23.19
CA THR A 536 9.81 -1.80 24.54
C THR A 536 8.84 -0.72 25.03
N SER A 537 7.92 -0.29 24.16
CA SER A 537 6.90 0.72 24.47
C SER A 537 5.93 0.26 25.56
N LYS A 538 5.47 1.22 26.38
CA LYS A 538 4.43 0.95 27.39
C LYS A 538 3.10 0.57 26.72
N PRO A 539 2.62 1.31 25.70
CA PRO A 539 1.35 0.97 25.08
C PRO A 539 1.35 -0.41 24.42
N PHE A 540 0.36 -1.24 24.75
CA PHE A 540 0.20 -2.57 24.15
C PHE A 540 -0.03 -2.52 22.66
N ARG A 541 -0.70 -1.46 22.17
CA ARG A 541 -0.96 -1.28 20.73
C ARG A 541 0.34 -1.21 19.94
N GLN A 542 1.36 -0.48 20.42
CA GLN A 542 2.67 -0.44 19.76
C GLN A 542 3.41 -1.79 19.84
N ARG A 543 3.36 -2.47 20.99
CA ARG A 543 3.92 -3.82 21.13
C ARG A 543 3.29 -4.79 20.13
N LEU A 544 1.97 -4.70 19.93
CA LEU A 544 1.27 -5.53 18.95
C LEU A 544 1.67 -5.19 17.51
N VAL A 545 1.94 -3.92 17.19
CA VAL A 545 2.49 -3.55 15.87
C VAL A 545 3.90 -4.15 15.68
N ALA A 546 4.73 -4.21 16.73
CA ALA A 546 6.03 -4.89 16.68
C ALA A 546 5.89 -6.40 16.42
N VAL A 547 4.93 -7.06 17.09
CA VAL A 547 4.57 -8.47 16.84
C VAL A 547 4.21 -8.67 15.37
N ASN A 548 3.29 -7.85 14.85
CA ASN A 548 2.84 -7.96 13.46
C ASN A 548 3.99 -7.70 12.48
N ALA A 549 4.87 -6.74 12.77
CA ALA A 549 6.03 -6.44 11.93
C ALA A 549 7.00 -7.63 11.85
N LEU A 550 7.34 -8.24 12.99
CA LEU A 550 8.22 -9.43 13.03
C LEU A 550 7.57 -10.65 12.36
N THR A 551 6.28 -10.85 12.58
CA THR A 551 5.52 -11.94 11.95
C THR A 551 5.49 -11.78 10.44
N LEU A 552 5.13 -10.60 9.93
CA LEU A 552 5.11 -10.33 8.50
C LEU A 552 6.53 -10.36 7.91
N ALA A 553 7.55 -9.91 8.65
CA ALA A 553 8.94 -9.99 8.22
C ALA A 553 9.38 -11.44 8.01
N HIS A 554 9.00 -12.34 8.93
CA HIS A 554 9.23 -13.78 8.78
C HIS A 554 8.53 -14.36 7.54
N LEU A 555 7.26 -13.99 7.31
CA LEU A 555 6.47 -14.47 6.16
C LEU A 555 6.98 -14.00 4.80
N ILE A 556 7.76 -12.92 4.75
CA ILE A 556 8.45 -12.46 3.52
C ILE A 556 9.93 -12.85 3.49
N ASP A 557 10.30 -13.87 4.26
CA ASP A 557 11.63 -14.48 4.33
C ASP A 557 12.74 -13.53 4.81
N THR A 558 12.43 -12.59 5.71
CA THR A 558 13.45 -11.78 6.37
C THR A 558 14.35 -12.69 7.23
N PRO A 559 15.69 -12.64 7.07
CA PRO A 559 16.58 -13.55 7.77
C PRO A 559 16.57 -13.31 9.28
N ASN A 560 16.93 -14.35 10.04
CA ASN A 560 17.19 -14.29 11.50
C ASN A 560 16.02 -13.91 12.41
N VAL A 561 14.79 -13.72 11.91
CA VAL A 561 13.62 -13.40 12.75
C VAL A 561 13.42 -14.43 13.88
N PRO A 562 13.44 -15.76 13.64
CA PRO A 562 13.30 -16.74 14.72
C PRO A 562 14.39 -16.61 15.79
N ARG A 563 15.65 -16.34 15.39
CA ARG A 563 16.76 -16.16 16.34
C ARG A 563 16.58 -14.92 17.22
N ILE A 564 15.99 -13.86 16.68
CA ILE A 564 15.66 -12.65 17.45
C ILE A 564 14.58 -12.97 18.49
N LEU A 565 13.54 -13.70 18.09
CA LEU A 565 12.45 -14.09 18.98
C LEU A 565 12.93 -15.03 20.10
N ASP A 566 13.80 -16.00 19.79
CA ASP A 566 14.46 -16.84 20.79
C ASP A 566 15.22 -15.99 21.80
N ALA A 567 16.06 -15.07 21.33
CA ALA A 567 16.83 -14.18 22.20
C ALA A 567 15.94 -13.27 23.07
N TRP A 568 14.76 -12.87 22.58
CA TRP A 568 13.81 -12.05 23.36
C TRP A 568 13.00 -12.86 24.36
N CYS A 569 12.64 -14.11 24.02
CA CYS A 569 12.10 -15.06 25.00
C CYS A 569 13.13 -15.31 26.13
N GLU A 570 14.41 -15.35 25.77
CA GLU A 570 15.52 -15.53 26.69
C GLU A 570 16.05 -14.24 27.35
N GLY A 571 15.50 -13.06 27.02
CA GLY A 571 15.94 -11.79 27.57
C GLY A 571 15.33 -11.45 28.93
N ASP A 572 15.92 -10.45 29.60
CA ASP A 572 15.45 -9.94 30.90
C ASP A 572 14.26 -8.97 30.78
N ASP A 573 14.08 -8.33 29.62
CA ASP A 573 12.99 -7.36 29.42
C ASP A 573 11.63 -8.08 29.22
N PRO A 574 10.68 -7.96 30.16
CA PRO A 574 9.38 -8.62 30.07
C PRO A 574 8.55 -8.14 28.87
N ARG A 575 8.76 -6.91 28.37
CA ARG A 575 8.02 -6.38 27.21
C ARG A 575 8.47 -7.03 25.91
N ARG A 576 9.78 -7.20 25.72
CA ARG A 576 10.34 -7.94 24.57
C ARG A 576 9.93 -9.41 24.62
N ARG A 577 9.95 -10.02 25.81
CA ARG A 577 9.46 -11.38 26.04
C ARG A 577 7.99 -11.52 25.62
N TRP A 578 7.14 -10.54 25.97
CA TRP A 578 5.72 -10.54 25.61
C TRP A 578 5.54 -10.52 24.09
N VAL A 579 6.28 -9.64 23.39
CA VAL A 579 6.27 -9.57 21.93
C VAL A 579 6.72 -10.89 21.31
N ALA A 580 7.76 -11.52 21.85
CA ALA A 580 8.27 -12.78 21.34
C ALA A 580 7.27 -13.94 21.51
N VAL A 581 6.66 -14.06 22.69
CA VAL A 581 5.60 -15.05 22.98
C VAL A 581 4.43 -14.87 22.01
N ARG A 582 3.98 -13.63 21.79
CA ARG A 582 2.87 -13.35 20.87
C ARG A 582 3.23 -13.69 19.42
N ALA A 583 4.42 -13.31 18.96
CA ALA A 583 4.86 -13.59 17.60
C ALA A 583 4.97 -15.10 17.34
N TYR A 584 5.42 -15.88 18.33
CA TYR A 584 5.43 -17.34 18.23
C TYR A 584 4.05 -17.96 18.06
N GLY A 585 2.98 -17.34 18.55
CA GLY A 585 1.61 -17.77 18.27
C GLY A 585 1.20 -17.64 16.80
N LEU A 586 1.87 -16.77 16.04
CA LEU A 586 1.57 -16.51 14.64
C LEU A 586 2.49 -17.28 13.68
N ILE A 587 3.80 -17.37 13.98
CA ILE A 587 4.79 -18.08 13.14
C ILE A 587 5.01 -19.54 13.57
N GLY A 588 4.61 -19.90 14.79
CA GLY A 588 4.83 -21.23 15.36
C GLY A 588 4.21 -22.41 14.59
N PRO A 589 3.15 -22.27 13.77
CA PRO A 589 2.69 -23.37 12.94
C PRO A 589 3.75 -23.94 11.97
N GLU A 590 4.73 -23.14 11.54
CA GLU A 590 5.84 -23.62 10.70
C GLU A 590 6.92 -24.36 11.51
N ARG A 591 7.00 -24.10 12.82
CA ARG A 591 8.04 -24.58 13.73
C ARG A 591 7.48 -24.89 15.12
N PRO A 592 6.52 -25.82 15.24
CA PRO A 592 5.72 -25.98 16.47
C PRO A 592 6.56 -26.45 17.65
N VAL A 593 7.54 -27.31 17.43
CA VAL A 593 8.43 -27.84 18.49
C VAL A 593 9.28 -26.71 19.08
N GLN A 594 9.89 -25.90 18.22
CA GLN A 594 10.74 -24.78 18.63
C GLN A 594 9.92 -23.69 19.33
N ALA A 595 8.76 -23.34 18.78
CA ALA A 595 7.86 -22.37 19.41
C ALA A 595 7.44 -22.84 20.82
N LEU A 596 7.01 -24.10 20.97
CA LEU A 596 6.66 -24.64 22.29
C LEU A 596 7.86 -24.70 23.24
N ALA A 597 9.06 -25.01 22.76
CA ALA A 597 10.26 -24.96 23.59
C ALA A 597 10.54 -23.54 24.13
N ALA A 598 10.41 -22.51 23.29
CA ALA A 598 10.55 -21.12 23.71
C ALA A 598 9.48 -20.71 24.73
N LEU A 599 8.21 -21.12 24.52
CA LEU A 599 7.11 -20.84 25.46
C LEU A 599 7.30 -21.54 26.81
N ARG A 600 7.82 -22.77 26.82
CA ARG A 600 8.22 -23.47 28.06
C ARG A 600 9.33 -22.73 28.80
N GLY A 601 10.33 -22.22 28.08
CA GLY A 601 11.38 -21.39 28.66
C GLY A 601 10.81 -20.11 29.30
N ALA A 602 9.92 -19.43 28.59
CA ALA A 602 9.29 -18.19 29.07
C ALA A 602 8.42 -18.40 30.32
N VAL A 603 7.59 -19.45 30.36
CA VAL A 603 6.74 -19.72 31.54
C VAL A 603 7.56 -20.16 32.76
N ARG A 604 8.66 -20.90 32.57
CA ARG A 604 9.54 -21.30 33.69
C ARG A 604 10.16 -20.11 34.39
N ARG A 605 10.54 -19.07 33.64
CA ARG A 605 11.05 -17.82 34.21
C ARG A 605 10.00 -17.06 34.98
N LEU A 606 8.78 -16.99 34.44
CA LEU A 606 7.65 -16.38 35.14
C LEU A 606 7.39 -17.00 36.53
N TYR A 607 7.75 -18.27 36.71
CA TYR A 607 7.65 -18.96 37.99
C TYR A 607 8.88 -18.77 38.90
N ALA A 608 10.01 -18.39 38.34
CA ALA A 608 11.27 -18.19 39.06
C ALA A 608 11.43 -16.75 39.55
N ASP A 609 10.86 -15.79 38.83
CA ASP A 609 10.93 -14.35 39.10
C ASP A 609 9.92 -13.94 40.20
N ASP A 610 10.19 -12.85 40.93
CA ASP A 610 9.24 -12.28 41.89
C ASP A 610 8.03 -11.66 41.14
N PRO A 611 6.79 -11.84 41.62
CA PRO A 611 5.60 -11.39 40.89
C PRO A 611 5.59 -9.87 40.64
N ASP A 612 5.53 -9.48 39.37
CA ASP A 612 5.32 -8.10 38.90
C ASP A 612 3.95 -7.95 38.22
N ASP A 613 3.47 -6.72 38.05
CA ASP A 613 2.15 -6.40 37.46
C ASP A 613 1.99 -6.97 36.03
N LEU A 614 3.08 -7.12 35.29
CA LEU A 614 3.10 -7.68 33.93
C LEU A 614 2.96 -9.21 33.88
N ASP A 615 3.13 -9.91 35.00
CA ASP A 615 3.19 -11.38 35.02
C ASP A 615 1.83 -12.01 34.76
N GLY A 616 0.76 -11.39 35.25
CA GLY A 616 -0.61 -11.83 34.96
C GLY A 616 -0.97 -11.67 33.48
N GLU A 617 -0.44 -10.62 32.83
CA GLU A 617 -0.64 -10.39 31.40
C GLU A 617 0.20 -11.34 30.55
N MET A 618 1.45 -11.61 30.95
CA MET A 618 2.31 -12.60 30.33
C MET A 618 1.73 -14.02 30.44
N ALA A 619 1.24 -14.42 31.61
CA ALA A 619 0.63 -15.74 31.82
C ALA A 619 -0.58 -15.94 30.90
N ARG A 620 -1.42 -14.91 30.76
CA ARG A 620 -2.56 -14.93 29.85
C ARG A 620 -2.09 -15.05 28.40
N GLU A 621 -1.10 -14.26 28.01
CA GLU A 621 -0.56 -14.28 26.65
C GLU A 621 0.03 -15.65 26.28
N LEU A 622 0.81 -16.25 27.17
CA LEU A 622 1.36 -17.58 27.00
C LEU A 622 0.26 -18.62 26.76
N ALA A 623 -0.82 -18.58 27.55
CA ALA A 623 -1.97 -19.46 27.36
C ALA A 623 -2.70 -19.18 26.03
N GLU A 624 -2.90 -17.92 25.66
CA GLU A 624 -3.52 -17.55 24.38
C GLU A 624 -2.70 -18.02 23.18
N THR A 625 -1.37 -17.87 23.22
CA THR A 625 -0.45 -18.36 22.20
C THR A 625 -0.50 -19.88 22.05
N VAL A 626 -0.50 -20.64 23.15
CA VAL A 626 -0.67 -22.11 23.09
C VAL A 626 -2.03 -22.46 22.48
N GLY A 627 -3.08 -21.72 22.83
CA GLY A 627 -4.41 -21.89 22.25
C GLY A 627 -4.44 -21.66 20.74
N LEU A 628 -3.76 -20.61 20.26
CA LEU A 628 -3.61 -20.31 18.82
C LEU A 628 -2.92 -21.47 18.08
N LEU A 629 -1.85 -22.01 18.65
CA LEU A 629 -1.09 -23.13 18.07
C LEU A 629 -1.92 -24.42 18.04
N LEU A 630 -2.70 -24.71 19.08
CA LEU A 630 -3.55 -25.91 19.18
C LEU A 630 -4.64 -25.99 18.10
N ILE A 631 -5.10 -24.85 17.60
CA ILE A 631 -6.14 -24.74 16.56
C ILE A 631 -5.54 -24.42 15.19
N SER A 632 -4.21 -24.30 15.10
CA SER A 632 -3.50 -24.07 13.85
C SER A 632 -3.42 -25.34 12.98
N PRO A 633 -2.95 -25.22 11.72
CA PRO A 633 -2.66 -26.40 10.88
C PRO A 633 -1.67 -27.40 11.52
N ALA A 634 -0.84 -26.97 12.47
CA ALA A 634 0.11 -27.82 13.20
C ALA A 634 -0.46 -28.48 14.47
N SER A 635 -1.79 -28.47 14.64
CA SER A 635 -2.50 -28.93 15.85
C SER A 635 -2.08 -30.31 16.36
N GLU A 636 -1.88 -31.30 15.49
CA GLU A 636 -1.51 -32.66 15.89
C GLU A 636 -0.10 -32.72 16.51
N GLN A 637 0.86 -32.00 15.91
CA GLN A 637 2.23 -31.93 16.42
C GLN A 637 2.28 -31.14 17.73
N VAL A 638 1.55 -30.03 17.81
CA VAL A 638 1.40 -29.23 19.03
C VAL A 638 0.81 -30.05 20.18
N LEU A 639 -0.26 -30.81 19.91
CA LEU A 639 -0.89 -31.66 20.92
C LEU A 639 0.07 -32.75 21.43
N THR A 640 0.87 -33.34 20.54
CA THR A 640 1.86 -34.36 20.88
C THR A 640 2.93 -33.79 21.80
N GLU A 641 3.50 -32.63 21.45
CA GLU A 641 4.51 -31.94 22.23
C GLU A 641 4.00 -31.49 23.61
N LEU A 642 2.78 -30.96 23.69
CA LEU A 642 2.17 -30.57 24.96
C LEU A 642 1.99 -31.78 25.89
N ARG A 643 1.58 -32.94 25.34
CA ARG A 643 1.41 -34.16 26.12
C ARG A 643 2.73 -34.75 26.61
N ALA A 644 3.78 -34.65 25.81
CA ALA A 644 5.09 -35.18 26.17
C ALA A 644 5.68 -34.46 27.40
N HIS A 645 5.36 -33.17 27.57
CA HIS A 645 5.99 -32.29 28.56
C HIS A 645 5.07 -31.84 29.71
N ILE A 646 3.81 -32.27 29.73
CA ILE A 646 2.83 -31.83 30.75
C ILE A 646 3.23 -32.18 32.19
N GLU A 647 4.00 -33.25 32.37
CA GLU A 647 4.48 -33.73 33.67
C GLU A 647 5.91 -33.27 34.00
N ASP A 648 6.54 -32.42 33.16
CA ASP A 648 7.90 -31.93 33.39
C ASP A 648 7.98 -31.12 34.69
N ASP A 649 7.13 -30.09 34.80
CA ASP A 649 7.09 -29.17 35.93
C ASP A 649 5.73 -28.44 36.02
N ARG A 650 5.50 -27.74 37.14
CA ARG A 650 4.22 -27.05 37.38
C ARG A 650 3.97 -25.91 36.39
N ALA A 651 5.00 -25.19 35.99
CA ALA A 651 4.87 -24.04 35.10
C ALA A 651 4.39 -24.50 33.70
N VAL A 652 4.99 -25.57 33.17
CA VAL A 652 4.60 -26.18 31.90
C VAL A 652 3.22 -26.82 31.98
N ARG A 653 2.85 -27.44 33.10
CA ARG A 653 1.50 -27.96 33.33
C ARG A 653 0.44 -26.85 33.26
N ASP A 654 0.67 -25.74 33.94
CA ASP A 654 -0.27 -24.62 33.96
C ASP A 654 -0.38 -23.92 32.59
N LEU A 655 0.75 -23.78 31.88
CA LEU A 655 0.77 -23.32 30.49
C LEU A 655 -0.09 -24.21 29.58
N THR A 656 0.12 -25.53 29.68
CA THR A 656 -0.54 -26.52 28.83
C THR A 656 -2.05 -26.56 29.08
N LEU A 657 -2.47 -26.66 30.35
CA LEU A 657 -3.88 -26.74 30.70
C LEU A 657 -4.59 -25.40 30.48
N GLY A 658 -3.94 -24.28 30.79
CA GLY A 658 -4.47 -22.94 30.51
C GLY A 658 -4.70 -22.71 29.02
N GLY A 659 -3.70 -23.02 28.19
CA GLY A 659 -3.80 -22.90 26.74
C GLY A 659 -4.83 -23.84 26.12
N PHE A 660 -4.92 -25.09 26.61
CA PHE A 660 -5.93 -26.05 26.16
C PHE A 660 -7.36 -25.59 26.48
N VAL A 661 -7.62 -25.14 27.71
CA VAL A 661 -8.94 -24.63 28.10
C VAL A 661 -9.27 -23.35 27.32
N GLY A 662 -8.28 -22.47 27.10
CA GLY A 662 -8.43 -21.28 26.26
C GLY A 662 -8.79 -21.61 24.81
N ALA A 663 -8.19 -22.65 24.23
CA ALA A 663 -8.56 -23.16 22.90
C ALA A 663 -9.99 -23.70 22.87
N CYS A 664 -10.43 -24.40 23.92
CA CYS A 664 -11.77 -24.99 23.97
C CYS A 664 -12.90 -23.94 24.00
N ARG A 665 -12.62 -22.70 24.41
CA ARG A 665 -13.58 -21.58 24.36
C ARG A 665 -13.87 -21.08 22.94
N ARG A 666 -13.07 -21.49 21.95
CA ARG A 666 -13.16 -20.94 20.59
C ARG A 666 -14.18 -21.67 19.74
N THR A 667 -14.96 -20.88 19.03
CA THR A 667 -15.98 -21.30 18.07
C THR A 667 -15.57 -20.89 16.66
N GLU A 668 -16.11 -21.58 15.66
CA GLU A 668 -15.98 -21.18 14.26
C GLU A 668 -16.45 -19.73 14.07
N ASP A 669 -15.66 -18.94 13.34
CA ASP A 669 -15.83 -17.50 13.09
C ASP A 669 -15.93 -16.59 14.35
N ASP A 670 -15.59 -17.11 15.53
CA ASP A 670 -15.88 -16.53 16.87
C ASP A 670 -17.37 -16.15 17.04
N GLU A 671 -18.27 -16.87 16.35
CA GLU A 671 -19.70 -16.70 16.55
C GLU A 671 -20.11 -17.27 17.92
N ARG A 672 -20.98 -16.56 18.65
CA ARG A 672 -21.44 -16.96 20.00
C ARG A 672 -22.00 -18.38 20.07
N TYR A 673 -22.61 -18.86 18.98
CA TYR A 673 -23.16 -20.22 18.85
C TYR A 673 -22.53 -21.02 17.71
N GLY A 674 -21.36 -20.59 17.23
CA GLY A 674 -20.60 -21.32 16.21
C GLY A 674 -20.13 -22.68 16.73
N THR A 675 -19.71 -23.56 15.81
CA THR A 675 -19.23 -24.90 16.18
C THR A 675 -17.97 -24.79 17.05
N PRO A 676 -17.91 -25.38 18.26
CA PRO A 676 -16.70 -25.31 19.07
C PRO A 676 -15.54 -26.04 18.39
N MET A 677 -14.43 -25.34 18.17
CA MET A 677 -13.36 -25.80 17.27
C MET A 677 -12.69 -27.09 17.77
N VAL A 678 -12.33 -27.14 19.06
CA VAL A 678 -11.71 -28.33 19.67
C VAL A 678 -12.67 -29.51 19.76
N LEU A 679 -13.96 -29.27 20.00
CA LEU A 679 -14.97 -30.33 20.04
C LEU A 679 -15.20 -30.92 18.64
N GLY A 680 -15.29 -30.07 17.62
CA GLY A 680 -15.36 -30.51 16.23
C GLY A 680 -14.11 -31.29 15.81
N TRP A 681 -12.93 -30.85 16.25
CA TRP A 681 -11.66 -31.57 16.02
C TRP A 681 -11.65 -32.95 16.69
N TYR A 682 -12.14 -33.05 17.94
CA TYR A 682 -12.32 -34.33 18.62
C TYR A 682 -13.27 -35.26 17.87
N ALA A 683 -14.45 -34.77 17.46
CA ALA A 683 -15.46 -35.59 16.78
C ALA A 683 -14.93 -36.19 15.46
N ARG A 684 -14.22 -35.39 14.66
CA ARG A 684 -13.55 -35.87 13.43
C ARG A 684 -12.50 -36.93 13.76
N SER A 685 -11.62 -36.64 14.71
CA SER A 685 -10.53 -37.54 15.11
C SER A 685 -11.02 -38.86 15.72
N ALA A 686 -12.12 -38.83 16.48
CA ALA A 686 -12.73 -40.01 17.10
C ALA A 686 -13.34 -40.93 16.05
N THR A 687 -13.97 -40.36 15.02
CA THR A 687 -14.52 -41.11 13.87
C THR A 687 -13.41 -41.78 13.07
N GLU A 688 -12.30 -41.07 12.86
CA GLU A 688 -11.11 -41.56 12.15
C GLU A 688 -10.20 -42.47 13.00
N ARG A 689 -10.53 -42.70 14.28
CA ARG A 689 -9.73 -43.45 15.26
C ARG A 689 -8.27 -42.98 15.37
N LYS A 690 -8.04 -41.67 15.27
CA LYS A 690 -6.71 -41.07 15.41
C LYS A 690 -6.30 -40.94 16.88
N ASP A 691 -5.00 -41.02 17.14
CA ASP A 691 -4.40 -40.79 18.47
C ASP A 691 -4.70 -39.38 19.03
N THR A 692 -4.99 -38.44 18.15
CA THR A 692 -5.44 -37.08 18.45
C THR A 692 -6.66 -37.06 19.39
N ALA A 693 -7.65 -37.93 19.17
CA ALA A 693 -8.83 -38.02 20.04
C ALA A 693 -8.46 -38.48 21.46
N HIS A 694 -7.47 -39.39 21.57
CA HIS A 694 -6.93 -39.79 22.86
C HIS A 694 -6.20 -38.63 23.54
N GLY A 695 -5.47 -37.80 22.79
CA GLY A 695 -4.76 -36.65 23.33
C GLY A 695 -5.69 -35.58 23.89
N ILE A 696 -6.74 -35.22 23.15
CA ILE A 696 -7.75 -34.25 23.60
C ILE A 696 -8.44 -34.76 24.88
N ARG A 697 -8.79 -36.06 24.93
CA ARG A 697 -9.36 -36.70 26.13
C ARG A 697 -8.42 -36.62 27.33
N ALA A 698 -7.12 -36.87 27.12
CA ALA A 698 -6.13 -36.84 28.19
C ALA A 698 -6.00 -35.43 28.79
N LEU A 699 -5.94 -34.40 27.95
CA LEU A 699 -5.88 -33.00 28.41
C LEU A 699 -7.17 -32.58 29.14
N TRP A 700 -8.35 -32.97 28.65
CA TRP A 700 -9.61 -32.71 29.35
C TRP A 700 -9.64 -33.31 30.76
N ARG A 701 -9.20 -34.56 30.91
CA ARG A 701 -9.13 -35.19 32.24
C ARG A 701 -8.15 -34.44 33.14
N ALA A 702 -6.96 -34.10 32.63
CA ALA A 702 -5.97 -33.33 33.37
C ALA A 702 -6.51 -31.95 33.81
N SER A 703 -7.22 -31.24 32.93
CA SER A 703 -7.86 -29.95 33.24
C SER A 703 -8.98 -30.08 34.28
N LEU A 704 -9.76 -31.17 34.26
CA LEU A 704 -10.82 -31.38 35.24
C LEU A 704 -10.26 -31.75 36.62
N THR A 705 -9.15 -32.48 36.69
CA THR A 705 -8.52 -32.88 37.96
C THR A 705 -7.69 -31.75 38.58
N ASP A 706 -7.15 -30.82 37.78
CA ASP A 706 -6.25 -29.79 38.28
C ASP A 706 -6.97 -28.60 38.97
N PRO A 707 -6.69 -28.30 40.25
CA PRO A 707 -7.43 -27.29 41.01
C PRO A 707 -7.44 -25.87 40.42
N ARG A 708 -6.41 -25.48 39.65
CA ARG A 708 -6.33 -24.14 39.05
C ARG A 708 -7.16 -24.03 37.77
N THR A 709 -7.44 -25.14 37.10
CA THR A 709 -8.12 -25.15 35.79
C THR A 709 -9.50 -25.81 35.81
N THR A 710 -9.83 -26.62 36.82
CA THR A 710 -11.14 -27.31 36.92
C THR A 710 -12.31 -26.36 36.75
N ARG A 711 -12.30 -25.20 37.40
CA ARG A 711 -13.41 -24.22 37.32
C ARG A 711 -13.58 -23.73 35.88
N HIS A 712 -12.51 -23.28 35.25
CA HIS A 712 -12.53 -22.79 33.87
C HIS A 712 -12.92 -23.88 32.87
N ALA A 713 -12.47 -25.11 33.08
CA ALA A 713 -12.84 -26.26 32.25
C ALA A 713 -14.34 -26.60 32.36
N LEU A 714 -14.91 -26.55 33.57
CA LEU A 714 -16.35 -26.71 33.78
C LEU A 714 -17.15 -25.57 33.16
N ASP A 715 -16.66 -24.33 33.21
CA ASP A 715 -17.31 -23.19 32.54
C ASP A 715 -17.40 -23.41 31.03
N VAL A 716 -16.32 -23.91 30.40
CA VAL A 716 -16.33 -24.27 28.97
C VAL A 716 -17.33 -25.39 28.65
N LEU A 717 -17.42 -26.43 29.49
CA LEU A 717 -18.43 -27.47 29.29
C LEU A 717 -19.85 -26.92 29.36
N ARG A 718 -20.12 -25.95 30.24
CA ARG A 718 -21.43 -25.27 30.28
C ARG A 718 -21.70 -24.51 28.98
N GLU A 719 -20.71 -23.75 28.49
CA GLU A 719 -20.82 -23.03 27.21
C GLU A 719 -21.12 -24.00 26.06
N TRP A 720 -20.44 -25.14 25.98
CA TRP A 720 -20.70 -26.16 24.96
C TRP A 720 -22.10 -26.80 25.08
N VAL A 721 -22.62 -27.00 26.29
CA VAL A 721 -23.98 -27.49 26.49
C VAL A 721 -25.02 -26.46 26.02
N LEU A 722 -24.78 -25.16 26.23
CA LEU A 722 -25.64 -24.09 25.70
C LEU A 722 -25.64 -24.06 24.16
N ILE A 723 -24.47 -24.27 23.54
CA ILE A 723 -24.35 -24.38 22.08
C ILE A 723 -25.05 -25.66 21.58
N ALA A 724 -24.92 -26.78 22.30
CA ALA A 724 -25.57 -28.05 21.96
C ALA A 724 -27.10 -27.99 21.96
N ASP A 725 -27.69 -27.10 22.76
CA ASP A 725 -29.15 -26.90 22.76
C ASP A 725 -29.67 -26.37 21.42
N ARG A 726 -28.81 -25.66 20.67
CA ARG A 726 -29.12 -25.05 19.36
C ARG A 726 -28.49 -25.79 18.18
N SER A 727 -27.56 -26.72 18.43
CA SER A 727 -26.82 -27.46 17.40
C SER A 727 -26.77 -28.94 17.70
N THR A 728 -27.51 -29.72 16.91
CA THR A 728 -27.51 -31.19 17.00
C THR A 728 -26.11 -31.76 16.78
N THR A 729 -25.31 -31.19 15.87
CA THR A 729 -23.91 -31.63 15.64
C THR A 729 -23.06 -31.50 16.90
N THR A 730 -23.19 -30.38 17.62
CA THR A 730 -22.49 -30.15 18.89
C THR A 730 -22.99 -31.10 19.97
N GLU A 731 -24.30 -31.38 20.04
CA GLU A 731 -24.88 -32.37 20.95
C GLU A 731 -24.27 -33.77 20.74
N TRP A 732 -24.21 -34.25 19.50
CA TRP A 732 -23.62 -35.56 19.19
C TRP A 732 -22.14 -35.64 19.54
N ALA A 733 -21.38 -34.60 19.19
CA ALA A 733 -19.96 -34.54 19.54
C ALA A 733 -19.76 -34.57 21.05
N LEU A 734 -20.56 -33.82 21.81
CA LEU A 734 -20.47 -33.77 23.27
C LEU A 734 -20.92 -35.09 23.92
N ALA A 735 -21.99 -35.71 23.41
CA ALA A 735 -22.46 -37.04 23.81
C ALA A 735 -21.39 -38.13 23.58
N SER A 736 -20.53 -37.96 22.57
CA SER A 736 -19.40 -38.87 22.34
C SER A 736 -18.22 -38.61 23.28
N LEU A 737 -17.98 -37.36 23.69
CA LEU A 737 -16.86 -36.97 24.53
C LEU A 737 -17.10 -37.28 26.01
N LEU A 738 -18.25 -36.85 26.57
CA LEU A 738 -18.53 -36.90 28.02
C LEU A 738 -18.33 -38.29 28.66
N PRO A 739 -18.79 -39.41 28.06
CA PRO A 739 -18.60 -40.73 28.66
C PRO A 739 -17.13 -41.10 28.77
N THR A 740 -16.30 -40.60 27.85
CA THR A 740 -14.85 -40.85 27.85
C THR A 740 -14.11 -40.04 28.90
N LEU A 741 -14.73 -39.02 29.49
CA LEU A 741 -14.10 -38.23 30.56
C LEU A 741 -14.30 -38.87 31.95
N VAL A 742 -15.29 -39.76 32.11
CA VAL A 742 -15.56 -40.45 33.37
C VAL A 742 -14.62 -41.63 33.54
N THR A 743 -13.65 -41.51 34.45
CA THR A 743 -12.79 -42.62 34.89
C THR A 743 -12.92 -42.95 36.35
N THR A 744 -13.24 -41.96 37.17
CA THR A 744 -13.39 -42.08 38.61
C THR A 744 -14.80 -41.72 39.04
N HIS A 745 -15.14 -42.08 40.27
CA HIS A 745 -16.42 -41.69 40.87
C HIS A 745 -16.56 -40.17 40.97
N ASP A 746 -15.47 -39.47 41.27
CA ASP A 746 -15.45 -38.01 41.41
C ASP A 746 -15.70 -37.32 40.06
N ASP A 747 -15.16 -37.86 38.96
CA ASP A 747 -15.44 -37.37 37.61
C ASP A 747 -16.94 -37.48 37.30
N HIS A 748 -17.54 -38.64 37.60
CA HIS A 748 -18.98 -38.85 37.41
C HIS A 748 -19.78 -37.86 38.26
N GLN A 749 -19.45 -37.69 39.55
CA GLN A 749 -20.17 -36.75 40.42
C GLN A 749 -20.08 -35.31 39.90
N ARG A 750 -18.89 -34.87 39.48
CA ARG A 750 -18.64 -33.51 38.98
C ARG A 750 -19.43 -33.23 37.70
N LEU A 751 -19.36 -34.12 36.71
CA LEU A 751 -20.08 -33.95 35.43
C LEU A 751 -21.60 -34.10 35.60
N SER A 752 -22.05 -35.07 36.40
CA SER A 752 -23.47 -35.22 36.71
C SER A 752 -24.01 -34.02 37.48
N HIS A 753 -23.23 -33.41 38.37
CA HIS A 753 -23.61 -32.19 39.06
C HIS A 753 -23.75 -31.03 38.08
N LEU A 754 -22.73 -30.79 37.23
CA LEU A 754 -22.77 -29.73 36.20
C LEU A 754 -24.02 -29.82 35.33
N LEU A 755 -24.33 -31.00 34.79
CA LEU A 755 -25.50 -31.19 33.90
C LEU A 755 -26.84 -30.99 34.61
N ARG A 756 -26.89 -31.14 35.95
CA ARG A 756 -28.11 -30.92 36.75
C ARG A 756 -28.26 -29.49 37.24
N THR A 757 -27.17 -28.78 37.48
CA THR A 757 -27.17 -27.48 38.16
C THR A 757 -26.76 -26.31 37.28
N MET A 758 -26.30 -26.55 36.05
CA MET A 758 -25.97 -25.46 35.15
C MET A 758 -27.21 -24.62 34.81
N PRO A 759 -27.12 -23.29 34.87
CA PRO A 759 -28.20 -22.43 34.41
C PRO A 759 -28.32 -22.51 32.88
N GLY A 760 -29.55 -22.39 32.39
CA GLY A 760 -29.82 -22.03 31.00
C GLY A 760 -29.48 -20.56 30.73
N GLU A 761 -29.77 -20.10 29.51
CA GLU A 761 -29.57 -18.69 29.15
C GLU A 761 -30.38 -17.75 30.05
N ASP A 762 -29.80 -16.60 30.38
CA ASP A 762 -30.42 -15.56 31.21
C ASP A 762 -30.95 -16.05 32.58
N GLY A 763 -30.35 -17.12 33.12
CA GLY A 763 -30.74 -17.70 34.42
C GLY A 763 -31.94 -18.66 34.35
N ALA A 764 -32.35 -19.07 33.15
CA ALA A 764 -33.35 -20.11 32.93
C ALA A 764 -32.97 -21.46 33.59
N PRO A 765 -33.93 -22.38 33.78
CA PRO A 765 -33.61 -23.76 34.18
C PRO A 765 -32.66 -24.44 33.18
N PRO A 766 -31.97 -25.53 33.58
CA PRO A 766 -31.06 -26.26 32.70
C PRO A 766 -31.73 -26.63 31.36
N PRO A 767 -31.02 -26.47 30.22
CA PRO A 767 -31.60 -26.71 28.91
C PRO A 767 -31.95 -28.21 28.73
N PRO A 768 -32.98 -28.57 27.94
CA PRO A 768 -33.40 -29.95 27.74
C PRO A 768 -32.27 -30.89 27.26
N VAL A 769 -31.32 -30.36 26.49
CA VAL A 769 -30.13 -31.11 26.04
C VAL A 769 -29.28 -31.61 27.21
N ALA A 770 -29.22 -30.89 28.34
CA ALA A 770 -28.45 -31.30 29.51
C ALA A 770 -28.99 -32.61 30.12
N ALA A 771 -30.32 -32.78 30.13
CA ALA A 771 -30.96 -34.02 30.57
C ALA A 771 -30.66 -35.18 29.62
N ARG A 772 -30.62 -34.94 28.29
CA ARG A 772 -30.24 -35.95 27.30
C ARG A 772 -28.78 -36.35 27.45
N LEU A 773 -27.87 -35.39 27.57
CA LEU A 773 -26.44 -35.63 27.79
C LEU A 773 -26.18 -36.38 29.11
N LEU A 774 -26.98 -36.14 30.16
CA LEU A 774 -26.88 -36.88 31.42
C LEU A 774 -27.08 -38.39 31.23
N THR A 775 -27.92 -38.81 30.27
CA THR A 775 -28.15 -40.24 29.98
C THR A 775 -26.96 -40.93 29.30
N THR A 776 -26.01 -40.15 28.76
CA THR A 776 -24.81 -40.69 28.09
C THR A 776 -23.71 -41.06 29.07
N LEU A 777 -23.74 -40.52 30.30
CA LEU A 777 -22.74 -40.85 31.30
C LEU A 777 -22.86 -42.34 31.69
N PRO A 778 -21.71 -43.04 31.85
CA PRO A 778 -21.74 -44.45 32.21
C PRO A 778 -22.47 -44.66 33.56
N PRO A 779 -23.20 -45.78 33.71
CA PRO A 779 -23.88 -46.10 34.96
C PRO A 779 -22.86 -46.19 36.10
N ARG A 780 -23.31 -45.79 37.30
CA ARG A 780 -22.50 -45.75 38.53
C ARG A 780 -21.87 -47.09 38.89
#